data_AF-A0A8J5PM92-F1
#
_entry.id   AF-A0A8J5PM92-F1
#
_cell.length_a   1.000
_cell.length_b   1.000
_cell.length_c   1.000
_cell.angle_alpha   90.00
_cell.angle_beta   90.00
_cell.angle_gamma   90.00
#
_symmetry.space_group_name_H-M   'P 1'
#
loop_
_entity.id
_entity.type
_entity.pdbx_description
1 polymer ?
#
loop_
_entity_poly.entity_id
_entity_poly.type
_entity_poly.pdbx_seq_one_letter_code
_entity_poly.pdbx_strand_id
1 'polypeptide(L)'
;MTTTTTTNTQHTLLRDQNDLVDSLRQADDSRVISDHPSILNVEVDLQAQPTDATRWETVVVIASATCITGMSSLLGGLVTVCIPMMAKDIELENGLLLWPSSVFALTSGCTLLLSGAMTDVCGANVLYLVGCFLQSAFTLACGLSETGIQLIIFRAFGGIAISLCLPSAVCIITRTFSPGKKRNAAFAFMGGAQPTGFSIGLCIGGVLADTIGWRWGFHGAAALNTIIFLFALKWLPGHQEPRQPVTLTRLAKEADWIGALLASVGLAMASSVLVSIAGSLRNMSQPINITMLTLSVFLFVSFVFWVGRQERRGRPALIPNSFWKNISFTSVCLSVFLVWGAYNATEAIDSLYFQYVQQLSATEASLRFLPAPIGGVLASVIVGLIVHRVCANTAIVISITVSCLSPLLMAIANPAWSYWVCVFPAVLTNAVGANTLYTISNLLITSFFPARTQGVAGGVYNTMAQVGKSFGLASSAVIASSITTKLEGGEKQNPEALLQGYRAAFCLRPASSIMDQDVVASDRGGVIENTHRVHAAVTDASGRLLFAVGNPSRLTLARSAAKPIQILALLQTEGFDRFNFDDADIALMCSSHSSEDRHIEQGQAMLRKVGADEADLRCGGHAALSDKVNRDWIKRSFKPGALCNNCSAKHIGMLAGARVVSETDAKDYHLPEHEIQRRVVHTFKEVSGLEHEEIKWGIDGCNLPAPALPLEALSYLYAVLAKAADAVHDEGSQRTSHHLKRIYDAMWRFPELVGGEGRFCTMLMLAHQGAVVGKLGADGCYGVAIRESDQTRRLGAVGGLGLAVKVEDGDIEILYAAVMEILSRLHIVSDTKTKELDAFHYVERVNSVGVITGKVSFPFRLRSC
;
A
#
# COMPACT_ATOMS: atom_id res chain seq x y z
N MET A 1 -44.27 -28.85 23.44
CA MET A 1 -43.63 -30.16 23.72
C MET A 1 -42.30 -30.12 22.98
N THR A 2 -41.12 -30.09 23.57
CA THR A 2 -40.57 -30.59 24.85
C THR A 2 -39.31 -29.75 25.13
N THR A 3 -39.18 -29.11 26.30
CA THR A 3 -37.89 -28.55 26.82
C THR A 3 -38.09 -27.97 28.23
N THR A 4 -38.13 -28.83 29.25
CA THR A 4 -37.98 -28.43 30.67
C THR A 4 -37.62 -29.67 31.49
N THR A 5 -36.34 -30.08 31.49
CA THR A 5 -35.76 -31.04 32.46
C THR A 5 -34.25 -31.11 32.25
N THR A 6 -33.47 -30.20 32.84
CA THR A 6 -32.00 -30.35 32.93
C THR A 6 -31.36 -29.56 34.08
N THR A 7 -32.13 -28.77 34.83
CA THR A 7 -31.62 -27.98 35.97
C THR A 7 -31.75 -28.66 37.34
N ASN A 8 -32.50 -29.76 37.46
CA ASN A 8 -32.72 -30.43 38.75
C ASN A 8 -31.74 -31.56 39.10
N THR A 9 -30.85 -31.97 38.18
CA THR A 9 -29.93 -33.10 38.41
C THR A 9 -28.55 -32.68 38.96
N GLN A 10 -28.12 -31.42 38.75
CA GLN A 10 -26.85 -30.92 39.28
C GLN A 10 -26.94 -30.47 40.75
N HIS A 11 -28.11 -30.02 41.20
CA HIS A 11 -28.32 -29.61 42.59
C HIS A 11 -28.42 -30.81 43.57
N THR A 12 -28.84 -31.99 43.09
CA THR A 12 -28.87 -33.24 43.87
C THR A 12 -27.47 -33.84 44.03
N LEU A 13 -26.62 -33.81 43.00
CA LEU A 13 -25.24 -34.32 43.05
C LEU A 13 -24.32 -33.51 43.99
N LEU A 14 -24.53 -32.19 44.09
CA LEU A 14 -23.78 -31.33 45.03
C LEU A 14 -24.24 -31.50 46.49
N ARG A 15 -25.48 -31.93 46.71
CA ARG A 15 -26.02 -32.20 48.05
C ARG A 15 -25.54 -33.56 48.57
N ASP A 16 -25.54 -34.58 47.71
CA ASP A 16 -24.96 -35.89 48.03
C ASP A 16 -23.46 -35.82 48.34
N GLN A 17 -22.69 -34.94 47.68
CA GLN A 17 -21.27 -34.77 47.98
C GLN A 17 -21.00 -34.11 49.34
N ASN A 18 -21.82 -33.14 49.76
CA ASN A 18 -21.68 -32.51 51.07
C ASN A 18 -22.16 -33.45 52.19
N ASP A 19 -23.24 -34.21 51.95
CA ASP A 19 -23.71 -35.24 52.89
C ASP A 19 -22.70 -36.39 53.02
N LEU A 20 -21.94 -36.72 51.96
CA LEU A 20 -20.82 -37.67 51.99
C LEU A 20 -19.62 -37.15 52.81
N VAL A 21 -19.30 -35.87 52.71
CA VAL A 21 -18.21 -35.23 53.48
C VAL A 21 -18.57 -35.12 54.96
N ASP A 22 -19.82 -34.83 55.29
CA ASP A 22 -20.29 -34.78 56.68
C ASP A 22 -20.43 -36.18 57.31
N SER A 23 -20.78 -37.20 56.52
CA SER A 23 -20.77 -38.60 56.99
C SER A 23 -19.36 -39.17 57.16
N LEU A 24 -18.38 -38.72 56.35
CA LEU A 24 -16.95 -39.04 56.53
C LEU A 24 -16.33 -38.33 57.74
N ARG A 25 -16.88 -37.20 58.19
CA ARG A 25 -16.48 -36.51 59.42
C ARG A 25 -17.00 -37.16 60.70
N GLN A 26 -18.10 -37.92 60.63
CA GLN A 26 -18.68 -38.62 61.78
C GLN A 26 -18.09 -40.03 61.99
N ALA A 27 -17.37 -40.57 61.01
CA ALA A 27 -16.67 -41.84 61.13
C ALA A 27 -15.30 -41.64 61.81
N ASP A 28 -15.33 -41.48 63.13
CA ASP A 28 -14.16 -41.59 64.00
C ASP A 28 -13.76 -43.07 64.10
N ASP A 29 -12.94 -43.55 63.16
CA ASP A 29 -12.22 -44.81 63.35
C ASP A 29 -10.87 -44.80 62.61
N SER A 30 -9.82 -44.95 63.40
CA SER A 30 -8.39 -44.78 63.10
C SER A 30 -7.80 -45.90 62.22
N ARG A 31 -8.51 -46.35 61.18
CA ARG A 31 -8.07 -47.46 60.31
C ARG A 31 -8.14 -47.24 58.79
N VAL A 32 -8.60 -46.08 58.31
CA VAL A 32 -8.72 -45.84 56.84
C VAL A 32 -7.58 -44.97 56.27
N ILE A 33 -6.70 -44.42 57.12
CA ILE A 33 -5.71 -43.40 56.71
C ILE A 33 -4.46 -44.00 56.01
N SER A 34 -4.26 -45.32 55.99
CA SER A 34 -3.03 -45.92 55.44
C SER A 34 -3.02 -46.21 53.93
N ASP A 35 -4.16 -46.19 53.23
CA ASP A 35 -4.25 -46.83 51.91
C ASP A 35 -4.39 -45.87 50.71
N HIS A 36 -4.44 -44.54 50.94
CA HIS A 36 -4.57 -43.57 49.85
C HIS A 36 -3.63 -42.35 49.97
N PRO A 37 -2.42 -42.41 49.37
CA PRO A 37 -1.46 -41.28 49.37
C PRO A 37 -1.94 -40.05 48.56
N SER A 38 -3.07 -40.16 47.84
CA SER A 38 -3.70 -39.08 47.09
C SER A 38 -4.50 -38.11 47.97
N ILE A 39 -4.93 -38.51 49.16
CA ILE A 39 -5.77 -37.68 50.05
C ILE A 39 -4.89 -36.69 50.85
N LEU A 40 -3.69 -37.10 51.25
CA LEU A 40 -2.73 -36.22 51.92
C LEU A 40 -2.28 -35.02 51.06
N ASN A 41 -2.20 -35.19 49.73
CA ASN A 41 -1.82 -34.10 48.83
C ASN A 41 -2.93 -33.05 48.63
N VAL A 42 -4.20 -33.41 48.89
CA VAL A 42 -5.33 -32.47 48.78
C VAL A 42 -5.46 -31.62 50.05
N GLU A 43 -5.15 -32.19 51.22
CA GLU A 43 -5.19 -31.46 52.50
C GLU A 43 -4.06 -30.43 52.64
N VAL A 44 -2.88 -30.70 52.08
CA VAL A 44 -1.71 -29.81 52.15
C VAL A 44 -1.82 -28.60 51.21
N ASP A 45 -2.53 -28.72 50.09
CA ASP A 45 -2.65 -27.63 49.08
C ASP A 45 -3.82 -26.65 49.37
N LEU A 46 -4.70 -26.99 50.33
CA LEU A 46 -5.82 -26.13 50.74
C LEU A 46 -5.46 -25.12 51.85
N GLN A 47 -4.25 -25.16 52.40
CA GLN A 47 -3.85 -24.31 53.55
C GLN A 47 -3.02 -23.06 53.20
N ALA A 48 -2.59 -22.85 51.96
CA ALA A 48 -1.89 -21.61 51.57
C ALA A 48 -2.88 -20.52 51.13
N GLN A 49 -3.71 -20.01 52.04
CA GLN A 49 -4.44 -18.77 51.76
C GLN A 49 -3.45 -17.59 51.69
N PRO A 50 -3.47 -16.75 50.63
CA PRO A 50 -2.63 -15.55 50.60
C PRO A 50 -3.01 -14.65 51.76
N THR A 51 -2.05 -14.38 52.66
CA THR A 51 -2.23 -13.41 53.74
C THR A 51 -2.52 -12.04 53.14
N ASP A 52 -3.56 -11.36 53.63
CA ASP A 52 -3.95 -10.04 53.17
C ASP A 52 -2.77 -9.05 53.29
N ALA A 53 -2.25 -8.59 52.15
CA ALA A 53 -1.07 -7.71 52.09
C ALA A 53 -1.25 -6.45 52.96
N THR A 54 -0.18 -6.02 53.62
CA THR A 54 -0.21 -4.80 54.43
C THR A 54 -0.53 -3.57 53.56
N ARG A 55 -1.06 -2.50 54.17
CA ARG A 55 -1.38 -1.25 53.45
C ARG A 55 -0.16 -0.69 52.70
N TRP A 56 1.04 -0.83 53.27
CA TRP A 56 2.28 -0.39 52.64
C TRP A 56 2.69 -1.27 51.44
N GLU A 57 2.68 -2.59 51.58
CA GLU A 57 2.96 -3.51 50.47
C GLU A 57 1.99 -3.33 49.31
N THR A 58 0.72 -3.07 49.64
CA THR A 58 -0.31 -2.76 48.64
C THR A 58 0.08 -1.55 47.81
N VAL A 59 0.48 -0.46 48.46
CA VAL A 59 0.89 0.79 47.77
C VAL A 59 2.15 0.58 46.95
N VAL A 60 3.15 -0.13 47.48
CA VAL A 60 4.43 -0.37 46.79
C VAL A 60 4.24 -1.19 45.51
N VAL A 61 3.47 -2.29 45.58
CA VAL A 61 3.22 -3.15 44.43
C VAL A 61 2.41 -2.42 43.35
N ILE A 62 1.35 -1.71 43.74
CA ILE A 62 0.55 -0.94 42.78
C ILE A 62 1.39 0.18 42.16
N ALA A 63 2.11 0.96 42.97
CA ALA A 63 2.94 2.07 42.49
C ALA A 63 4.02 1.60 41.52
N SER A 64 4.76 0.54 41.85
CA SER A 64 5.81 0.00 40.97
C SER A 64 5.25 -0.49 39.62
N ALA A 65 4.17 -1.28 39.63
CA ALA A 65 3.54 -1.78 38.41
C ALA A 65 2.93 -0.66 37.53
N THR A 66 2.27 0.32 38.16
CA THR A 66 1.74 1.51 37.48
C THR A 66 2.85 2.37 36.89
N CYS A 67 3.90 2.66 37.66
CA CYS A 67 5.00 3.51 37.20
C CYS A 67 5.74 2.90 36.01
N ILE A 68 6.06 1.59 36.00
CA ILE A 68 6.79 0.99 34.87
C ILE A 68 5.96 0.99 33.57
N THR A 69 4.64 0.74 33.68
CA THR A 69 3.71 0.75 32.54
C THR A 69 3.53 2.17 32.01
N GLY A 70 3.41 3.15 32.91
CA GLY A 70 3.36 4.56 32.59
C GLY A 70 4.65 5.05 31.93
N MET A 71 5.82 4.61 32.41
CA MET A 71 7.12 4.98 31.83
C MET A 71 7.30 4.47 30.40
N SER A 72 6.92 3.22 30.13
CA SER A 72 6.93 2.68 28.76
C SER A 72 6.08 3.52 27.82
N SER A 73 4.91 3.94 28.30
CA SER A 73 3.96 4.74 27.52
C SER A 73 4.43 6.19 27.35
N LEU A 74 5.07 6.77 28.37
CA LEU A 74 5.72 8.08 28.32
C LEU A 74 6.81 8.12 27.27
N LEU A 75 7.70 7.13 27.24
CA LEU A 75 8.70 7.01 26.18
C LEU A 75 8.06 6.88 24.80
N GLY A 76 6.94 6.16 24.70
CA GLY A 76 6.14 6.09 23.47
C GLY A 76 5.68 7.47 22.98
N GLY A 77 5.03 8.26 23.85
CA GLY A 77 4.53 9.60 23.51
C GLY A 77 5.64 10.59 23.18
N LEU A 78 6.74 10.54 23.95
CA LEU A 78 7.94 11.35 23.69
C LEU A 78 8.49 11.07 22.30
N VAL A 79 8.69 9.81 21.94
CA VAL A 79 9.21 9.44 20.62
C VAL A 79 8.24 9.89 19.52
N THR A 80 6.93 9.63 19.65
CA THR A 80 5.92 9.96 18.63
C THR A 80 5.97 11.42 18.18
N VAL A 81 6.09 12.38 19.10
CA VAL A 81 6.17 13.80 18.72
C VAL A 81 7.58 14.22 18.29
N CYS A 82 8.62 13.62 18.87
CA CYS A 82 10.00 14.00 18.57
C CYS A 82 10.55 13.39 17.27
N ILE A 83 9.84 12.46 16.59
CA ILE A 83 10.32 11.77 15.38
C ILE A 83 10.92 12.74 14.36
N PRO A 84 10.25 13.84 13.94
CA PRO A 84 10.78 14.72 12.91
C PRO A 84 12.10 15.39 13.31
N MET A 85 12.19 15.86 14.55
CA MET A 85 13.42 16.45 15.08
C MET A 85 14.54 15.42 15.22
N MET A 86 14.24 14.25 15.79
CA MET A 86 15.21 13.15 15.91
C MET A 86 15.77 12.82 14.53
N ALA A 87 14.91 12.72 13.52
CA ALA A 87 15.31 12.39 12.16
C ALA A 87 16.24 13.44 11.54
N LYS A 88 15.98 14.73 11.79
CA LYS A 88 16.86 15.82 11.35
C LYS A 88 18.21 15.80 12.06
N ASP A 89 18.22 15.60 13.39
CA ASP A 89 19.43 15.66 14.21
C ASP A 89 20.40 14.49 14.00
N ILE A 90 19.88 13.30 13.70
CA ILE A 90 20.69 12.06 13.56
C ILE A 90 20.72 11.53 12.12
N GLU A 91 20.29 12.36 11.17
CA GLU A 91 20.21 12.06 9.72
C GLU A 91 19.50 10.72 9.42
N LEU A 92 18.33 10.52 10.04
CA LEU A 92 17.54 9.31 9.82
C LEU A 92 16.83 9.36 8.46
N GLU A 93 16.96 8.30 7.67
CA GLU A 93 16.31 8.19 6.36
C GLU A 93 14.77 8.29 6.46
N ASN A 94 14.13 8.94 5.48
CA ASN A 94 12.68 9.16 5.47
C ASN A 94 11.85 7.87 5.54
N GLY A 95 12.34 6.77 4.93
CA GLY A 95 11.70 5.45 5.02
C GLY A 95 11.80 4.82 6.41
N LEU A 96 12.67 5.35 7.28
CA LEU A 96 12.94 4.84 8.63
C LEU A 96 12.30 5.67 9.74
N LEU A 97 11.52 6.72 9.42
CA LEU A 97 10.97 7.64 10.43
C LEU A 97 10.18 6.95 11.55
N LEU A 98 9.33 5.97 11.22
CA LEU A 98 8.49 5.29 12.21
C LEU A 98 9.17 4.13 12.95
N TRP A 99 10.42 3.82 12.61
CA TRP A 99 11.10 2.65 13.15
C TRP A 99 11.49 2.70 14.62
N PRO A 100 11.99 3.83 15.16
CA PRO A 100 12.25 3.93 16.59
C PRO A 100 11.03 3.57 17.44
N SER A 101 9.82 3.78 16.92
CA SER A 101 8.56 3.35 17.54
C SER A 101 8.22 1.89 17.24
N SER A 102 8.34 1.45 15.99
CA SER A 102 7.96 0.09 15.57
C SER A 102 8.87 -1.00 16.13
N VAL A 103 10.19 -0.80 16.13
CA VAL A 103 11.17 -1.82 16.57
C VAL A 103 11.02 -2.16 18.05
N PHE A 104 10.71 -1.16 18.88
CA PHE A 104 10.47 -1.35 20.31
C PHE A 104 9.25 -2.22 20.57
N ALA A 105 8.16 -1.99 19.83
CA ALA A 105 6.95 -2.81 19.91
C ALA A 105 7.20 -4.22 19.37
N LEU A 106 7.95 -4.35 18.29
CA LEU A 106 8.31 -5.64 17.69
C LEU A 106 9.09 -6.53 18.66
N THR A 107 10.22 -6.03 19.18
CA THR A 107 11.08 -6.82 20.07
C THR A 107 10.37 -7.12 21.38
N SER A 108 9.57 -6.18 21.88
CA SER A 108 8.69 -6.42 23.03
C SER A 108 7.73 -7.56 22.77
N GLY A 109 6.96 -7.52 21.68
CA GLY A 109 6.01 -8.58 21.31
C GLY A 109 6.67 -9.95 21.13
N CYS A 110 7.82 -10.01 20.45
CA CYS A 110 8.54 -11.27 20.22
C CYS A 110 9.02 -11.90 21.53
N THR A 111 9.47 -11.09 22.49
CA THR A 111 10.07 -11.59 23.74
C THR A 111 9.11 -11.65 24.92
N LEU A 112 7.86 -11.17 24.78
CA LEU A 112 6.89 -11.09 25.87
C LEU A 112 6.47 -12.46 26.40
N LEU A 113 6.18 -13.41 25.50
CA LEU A 113 5.81 -14.78 25.90
C LEU A 113 6.99 -15.53 26.52
N LEU A 114 8.18 -15.32 25.98
CA LEU A 114 9.42 -15.87 26.53
C LEU A 114 9.68 -15.35 27.95
N SER A 115 9.52 -14.05 28.14
CA SER A 115 9.66 -13.39 29.43
C SER A 115 8.61 -13.87 30.43
N GLY A 116 7.38 -14.15 29.99
CA GLY A 116 6.36 -14.80 30.80
C GLY A 116 6.82 -16.17 31.34
N ALA A 117 7.33 -17.04 30.46
CA ALA A 117 7.85 -18.34 30.88
C ALA A 117 9.07 -18.21 31.81
N MET A 118 9.95 -17.23 31.57
CA MET A 118 11.08 -16.92 32.47
C MET A 118 10.60 -16.40 33.83
N THR A 119 9.48 -15.67 33.88
CA THR A 119 8.89 -15.15 35.13
C THR A 119 8.47 -16.30 36.04
N ASP A 120 7.89 -17.34 35.44
CA ASP A 120 7.42 -18.52 36.17
C ASP A 120 8.58 -19.33 36.77
N VAL A 121 9.75 -19.38 36.10
CA VAL A 121 10.92 -20.15 36.55
C VAL A 121 11.87 -19.34 37.46
N CYS A 122 12.28 -18.14 37.02
CA CYS A 122 13.28 -17.32 37.72
C CYS A 122 12.68 -16.54 38.90
N GLY A 123 11.34 -16.43 38.94
CA GLY A 123 10.60 -15.64 39.92
C GLY A 123 10.37 -14.20 39.46
N ALA A 124 9.16 -13.71 39.71
CA ALA A 124 8.68 -12.43 39.19
C ALA A 124 9.49 -11.22 39.68
N ASN A 125 9.91 -11.19 40.95
CA ASN A 125 10.68 -10.06 41.49
C ASN A 125 12.05 -9.90 40.82
N VAL A 126 12.77 -11.01 40.57
CA VAL A 126 14.10 -10.97 39.95
C VAL A 126 13.99 -10.46 38.52
N LEU A 127 13.07 -11.05 37.75
CA LEU A 127 12.90 -10.68 36.35
C LEU A 127 12.40 -9.24 36.18
N TYR A 128 11.51 -8.79 37.07
CA TYR A 128 11.06 -7.40 37.14
C TYR A 128 12.23 -6.43 37.38
N LEU A 129 13.09 -6.70 38.38
CA LEU A 129 14.24 -5.83 38.71
C LEU A 129 15.27 -5.79 37.57
N VAL A 130 15.57 -6.93 36.95
CA VAL A 130 16.45 -6.99 35.76
C VAL A 130 15.85 -6.18 34.62
N GLY A 131 14.56 -6.32 34.35
CA GLY A 131 13.85 -5.54 33.35
C GLY A 131 13.93 -4.02 33.62
N CYS A 132 13.67 -3.59 34.86
CA CYS A 132 13.75 -2.18 35.25
C CYS A 132 15.17 -1.61 35.07
N PHE A 133 16.20 -2.37 35.46
CA PHE A 133 17.59 -1.98 35.27
C PHE A 133 17.94 -1.83 33.78
N LEU A 134 17.65 -2.85 32.96
CA LEU A 134 17.92 -2.82 31.53
C LEU A 134 17.14 -1.69 30.84
N GLN A 135 15.90 -1.46 31.24
CA GLN A 135 15.08 -0.37 30.71
C GLN A 135 15.74 0.98 31.03
N SER A 136 16.31 1.16 32.21
CA SER A 136 17.01 2.41 32.59
C SER A 136 18.28 2.59 31.78
N ALA A 137 19.10 1.54 31.65
CA ALA A 137 20.35 1.56 30.89
C ALA A 137 20.12 1.85 29.40
N PHE A 138 19.18 1.17 28.75
CA PHE A 138 18.91 1.39 27.33
C PHE A 138 18.15 2.69 27.05
N THR A 139 17.34 3.18 27.99
CA THR A 139 16.74 4.53 27.88
C THR A 139 17.83 5.60 27.94
N LEU A 140 18.82 5.44 28.82
CA LEU A 140 19.98 6.34 28.88
C LEU A 140 20.78 6.27 27.58
N ALA A 141 21.02 5.06 27.05
CA ALA A 141 21.72 4.86 25.79
C ALA A 141 21.00 5.52 24.60
N CYS A 142 19.65 5.54 24.57
CA CYS A 142 18.89 6.28 23.56
C CYS A 142 19.14 7.79 23.61
N GLY A 143 19.35 8.38 24.80
CA GLY A 143 19.71 9.80 24.93
C GLY A 143 21.13 10.10 24.45
N LEU A 144 22.02 9.11 24.49
CA LEU A 144 23.43 9.21 24.08
C LEU A 144 23.66 8.83 22.60
N SER A 145 22.61 8.45 21.86
CA SER A 145 22.79 8.00 20.48
C SER A 145 23.21 9.14 19.55
N GLU A 146 24.20 8.86 18.70
CA GLU A 146 24.74 9.80 17.71
C GLU A 146 24.17 9.54 16.31
N THR A 147 23.77 8.29 16.02
CA THR A 147 23.23 7.91 14.71
C THR A 147 21.83 7.32 14.80
N GLY A 148 21.06 7.43 13.71
CA GLY A 148 19.72 6.82 13.61
C GLY A 148 19.71 5.32 13.86
N ILE A 149 20.74 4.60 13.40
CA ILE A 149 20.86 3.15 13.59
C ILE A 149 21.13 2.81 15.06
N GLN A 150 22.01 3.56 15.74
CA GLN A 150 22.26 3.35 17.17
C GLN A 150 20.97 3.53 17.98
N LEU A 151 20.18 4.57 17.68
CA LEU A 151 18.88 4.80 18.33
C LEU A 151 17.93 3.61 18.11
N ILE A 152 17.82 3.12 16.87
CA ILE A 152 16.97 1.94 16.55
C ILE A 152 17.43 0.71 17.35
N ILE A 153 18.74 0.44 17.42
CA ILE A 153 19.29 -0.70 18.18
C ILE A 153 18.98 -0.57 19.67
N PHE A 154 19.23 0.59 20.28
CA PHE A 154 18.94 0.79 21.71
C PHE A 154 17.44 0.71 22.02
N ARG A 155 16.58 1.21 21.11
CA ARG A 155 15.12 1.05 21.21
C ARG A 155 14.70 -0.43 21.09
N ALA A 156 15.35 -1.21 20.24
CA ALA A 156 15.12 -2.65 20.12
C ALA A 156 15.42 -3.37 21.45
N PHE A 157 16.57 -3.07 22.07
CA PHE A 157 16.91 -3.61 23.39
C PHE A 157 15.99 -3.10 24.50
N GLY A 158 15.52 -1.85 24.43
CA GLY A 158 14.48 -1.34 25.33
C GLY A 158 13.18 -2.14 25.23
N GLY A 159 12.80 -2.60 24.03
CA GLY A 159 11.63 -3.48 23.86
C GLY A 159 11.79 -4.84 24.56
N ILE A 160 13.00 -5.39 24.57
CA ILE A 160 13.34 -6.60 25.34
C ILE A 160 13.28 -6.32 26.84
N ALA A 161 13.77 -5.17 27.29
CA ALA A 161 13.73 -4.81 28.70
C ALA A 161 12.30 -4.68 29.25
N ILE A 162 11.40 -4.01 28.51
CA ILE A 162 10.01 -3.87 28.95
C ILE A 162 9.23 -5.20 28.91
N SER A 163 9.58 -6.13 28.01
CA SER A 163 8.93 -7.44 27.94
C SER A 163 9.22 -8.30 29.16
N LEU A 164 10.34 -8.07 29.87
CA LEU A 164 10.65 -8.66 31.17
C LEU A 164 9.79 -8.07 32.30
N CYS A 165 9.48 -6.78 32.23
CA CYS A 165 8.71 -6.07 33.26
C CYS A 165 7.21 -6.39 33.24
N LEU A 166 6.57 -6.38 32.06
CA LEU A 166 5.11 -6.48 31.92
C LEU A 166 4.50 -7.77 32.52
N PRO A 167 4.93 -8.99 32.10
CA PRO A 167 4.40 -10.23 32.67
C PRO A 167 4.78 -10.39 34.15
N SER A 168 5.98 -9.94 34.54
CA SER A 168 6.42 -9.96 35.94
C SER A 168 5.54 -9.08 36.83
N ALA A 169 5.17 -7.88 36.37
CA ALA A 169 4.29 -6.97 37.10
C ALA A 169 2.89 -7.57 37.31
N VAL A 170 2.32 -8.19 36.27
CA VAL A 170 1.04 -8.91 36.37
C VAL A 170 1.16 -10.05 37.39
N CYS A 171 2.24 -10.84 37.31
CA CYS A 171 2.49 -11.95 38.22
C CYS A 171 2.57 -11.48 39.68
N ILE A 172 3.34 -10.41 39.96
CA ILE A 172 3.44 -9.79 41.29
C ILE A 172 2.06 -9.38 41.81
N ILE A 173 1.26 -8.66 41.01
CA ILE A 173 -0.11 -8.25 41.39
C ILE A 173 -0.98 -9.47 41.71
N THR A 174 -0.95 -10.51 40.87
CA THR A 174 -1.79 -11.69 41.07
C THR A 174 -1.38 -12.56 42.25
N ARG A 175 -0.09 -12.52 42.66
CA ARG A 175 0.42 -13.23 43.83
C ARG A 175 0.20 -12.47 45.14
N THR A 176 0.32 -11.14 45.11
CA THR A 176 0.13 -10.30 46.31
C THR A 176 -1.35 -10.10 46.65
N PHE A 177 -2.25 -10.07 45.65
CA PHE A 177 -3.66 -9.79 45.89
C PHE A 177 -4.55 -10.98 45.50
N SER A 178 -5.34 -11.46 46.47
CA SER A 178 -6.43 -12.40 46.22
C SER A 178 -7.49 -11.82 45.26
N PRO A 179 -8.22 -12.66 44.51
CA PRO A 179 -9.32 -12.21 43.65
C PRO A 179 -10.31 -11.33 44.42
N GLY A 180 -10.57 -10.12 43.92
CA GLY A 180 -11.44 -9.16 44.60
C GLY A 180 -11.14 -7.70 44.27
N LYS A 181 -11.68 -6.78 45.09
CA LYS A 181 -11.62 -5.32 44.84
C LYS A 181 -10.19 -4.77 44.74
N LYS A 182 -9.27 -5.19 45.61
CA LYS A 182 -7.87 -4.70 45.61
C LYS A 182 -7.11 -5.11 44.34
N ARG A 183 -7.25 -6.37 43.90
CA ARG A 183 -6.63 -6.88 42.66
C ARG A 183 -7.18 -6.16 41.42
N ASN A 184 -8.50 -5.96 41.36
CA ASN A 184 -9.12 -5.22 40.25
C ASN A 184 -8.66 -3.75 40.22
N ALA A 185 -8.53 -3.11 41.39
CA ALA A 185 -7.98 -1.75 41.48
C ALA A 185 -6.52 -1.69 41.00
N ALA A 186 -5.67 -2.66 41.37
CA ALA A 186 -4.30 -2.74 40.88
C ALA A 186 -4.22 -2.82 39.35
N PHE A 187 -5.03 -3.67 38.72
CA PHE A 187 -5.11 -3.73 37.25
C PHE A 187 -5.67 -2.46 36.62
N ALA A 188 -6.65 -1.81 37.26
CA ALA A 188 -7.19 -0.54 36.79
C ALA A 188 -6.14 0.58 36.82
N PHE A 189 -5.35 0.69 37.90
CA PHE A 189 -4.24 1.66 37.98
C PHE A 189 -3.13 1.34 36.98
N MET A 190 -2.80 0.07 36.76
CA MET A 190 -1.81 -0.33 35.76
C MET A 190 -2.28 0.03 34.34
N GLY A 191 -3.54 -0.26 33.99
CA GLY A 191 -4.13 0.09 32.70
C GLY A 191 -4.27 1.61 32.49
N GLY A 192 -4.70 2.35 33.53
CA GLY A 192 -4.81 3.81 33.48
C GLY A 192 -3.46 4.53 33.35
N ALA A 193 -2.37 3.90 33.78
CA ALA A 193 -1.02 4.46 33.65
C ALA A 193 -0.60 4.68 32.20
N GLN A 194 -1.11 3.85 31.27
CA GLN A 194 -0.73 3.90 29.86
C GLN A 194 -1.15 5.20 29.15
N PRO A 195 -2.45 5.57 29.10
CA PRO A 195 -2.87 6.83 28.47
C PRO A 195 -2.31 8.06 29.20
N THR A 196 -2.21 8.03 30.53
CA THR A 196 -1.61 9.13 31.31
C THR A 196 -0.13 9.30 31.00
N GLY A 197 0.64 8.21 31.01
CA GLY A 197 2.07 8.23 30.69
C GLY A 197 2.31 8.75 29.27
N PHE A 198 1.55 8.26 28.30
CA PHE A 198 1.63 8.72 26.91
C PHE A 198 1.35 10.22 26.76
N SER A 199 0.32 10.74 27.45
CA SER A 199 -0.01 12.19 27.45
C SER A 199 1.12 13.04 28.01
N ILE A 200 1.70 12.63 29.14
CA ILE A 200 2.84 13.30 29.76
C ILE A 200 4.04 13.28 28.80
N GLY A 201 4.28 12.12 28.16
CA GLY A 201 5.33 11.95 27.16
C GLY A 201 5.18 12.87 25.96
N LEU A 202 3.97 13.01 25.41
CA LEU A 202 3.69 13.94 24.32
C LEU A 202 3.96 15.40 24.72
N CYS A 203 3.45 15.84 25.87
CA CYS A 203 3.64 17.23 26.32
C CYS A 203 5.11 17.56 26.58
N ILE A 204 5.79 16.69 27.36
CA ILE A 204 7.22 16.88 27.67
C ILE A 204 8.05 16.77 26.40
N GLY A 205 7.76 15.79 25.53
CA GLY A 205 8.44 15.60 24.26
C GLY A 205 8.34 16.82 23.35
N GLY A 206 7.14 17.39 23.20
CA GLY A 206 6.92 18.57 22.36
C GLY A 206 7.70 19.80 22.84
N VAL A 207 7.62 20.10 24.15
CA VAL A 207 8.34 21.23 24.75
C VAL A 207 9.86 21.03 24.69
N LEU A 208 10.34 19.83 25.01
CA LEU A 208 11.78 19.54 24.99
C LEU A 208 12.34 19.52 23.58
N ALA A 209 11.58 19.04 22.60
CA ALA A 209 11.96 19.13 21.20
C ALA A 209 12.22 20.59 20.81
N ASP A 210 11.26 21.50 21.04
CA ASP A 210 11.42 22.89 20.60
C ASP A 210 12.45 23.71 21.40
N THR A 211 12.88 23.27 22.59
CA THR A 211 13.73 24.07 23.51
C THR A 211 15.17 23.55 23.64
N ILE A 212 15.40 22.57 24.52
CA ILE A 212 16.74 22.09 24.90
C ILE A 212 17.16 20.81 24.16
N GLY A 213 16.28 20.24 23.34
CA GLY A 213 16.48 19.06 22.53
C GLY A 213 15.91 17.77 23.12
N TRP A 214 15.54 16.84 22.23
CA TRP A 214 14.89 15.57 22.55
C TRP A 214 15.72 14.63 23.45
N ARG A 215 17.05 14.76 23.46
CA ARG A 215 17.97 13.93 24.27
C ARG A 215 17.69 14.04 25.76
N TRP A 216 17.37 15.24 26.24
CA TRP A 216 17.00 15.48 27.65
C TRP A 216 15.71 14.76 28.06
N GLY A 217 14.81 14.51 27.11
CA GLY A 217 13.63 13.70 27.35
C GLY A 217 14.00 12.25 27.70
N PHE A 218 14.97 11.65 26.99
CA PHE A 218 15.49 10.33 27.33
C PHE A 218 16.30 10.33 28.63
N HIS A 219 17.14 11.34 28.88
CA HIS A 219 17.89 11.44 30.13
C HIS A 219 16.97 11.57 31.35
N GLY A 220 15.93 12.42 31.26
CA GLY A 220 14.92 12.56 32.31
C GLY A 220 14.12 11.28 32.52
N ALA A 221 13.72 10.61 31.45
CA ALA A 221 13.03 9.33 31.54
C ALA A 221 13.93 8.22 32.14
N ALA A 222 15.22 8.21 31.79
CA ALA A 222 16.20 7.28 32.36
C ALA A 222 16.37 7.48 33.86
N ALA A 223 16.50 8.74 34.31
CA ALA A 223 16.60 9.09 35.74
C ALA A 223 15.36 8.66 36.52
N LEU A 224 14.16 8.92 35.98
CA LEU A 224 12.90 8.48 36.60
C LEU A 224 12.81 6.95 36.66
N ASN A 225 13.25 6.26 35.61
CA ASN A 225 13.28 4.80 35.61
C ASN A 225 14.31 4.22 36.59
N THR A 226 15.44 4.88 36.80
CA THR A 226 16.40 4.53 37.86
C THR A 226 15.77 4.69 39.24
N ILE A 227 15.00 5.76 39.48
CA ILE A 227 14.28 5.95 40.75
C ILE A 227 13.28 4.81 40.99
N ILE A 228 12.52 4.43 39.96
CA ILE A 228 11.57 3.30 40.04
C ILE A 228 12.31 1.99 40.33
N PHE A 229 13.44 1.76 39.67
CA PHE A 229 14.29 0.59 39.92
C PHE A 229 14.79 0.55 41.38
N LEU A 230 15.34 1.65 41.90
CA LEU A 230 15.82 1.73 43.28
C LEU A 230 14.68 1.58 44.30
N PHE A 231 13.52 2.16 44.00
CA PHE A 231 12.30 2.02 44.81
C PHE A 231 11.86 0.55 44.87
N ALA A 232 11.76 -0.12 43.72
CA ALA A 232 11.43 -1.54 43.64
C ALA A 232 12.48 -2.43 44.33
N LEU A 233 13.77 -2.13 44.14
CA LEU A 233 14.86 -2.90 44.73
C LEU A 233 14.80 -2.91 46.26
N LYS A 234 14.39 -1.77 46.86
CA LYS A 234 14.37 -1.60 48.32
C LYS A 234 13.07 -2.07 48.96
N TRP A 235 11.93 -1.87 48.31
CA TRP A 235 10.62 -2.01 48.95
C TRP A 235 9.73 -3.11 48.39
N LEU A 236 10.06 -3.69 47.23
CA LEU A 236 9.23 -4.76 46.66
C LEU A 236 9.26 -5.99 47.60
N PRO A 237 8.09 -6.48 48.06
CA PRO A 237 8.04 -7.53 49.06
C PRO A 237 8.66 -8.83 48.54
N GLY A 238 9.72 -9.28 49.21
CA GLY A 238 10.32 -10.58 48.96
C GLY A 238 9.43 -11.69 49.49
N HIS A 239 8.55 -12.25 48.66
CA HIS A 239 7.74 -13.39 49.07
C HIS A 239 8.66 -14.62 49.22
N GLN A 240 8.75 -15.12 50.44
CA GLN A 240 9.54 -16.29 50.83
C GLN A 240 8.81 -17.57 50.42
N GLU A 241 8.85 -17.92 49.15
CA GLU A 241 8.70 -19.32 48.75
C GLU A 241 10.03 -20.05 49.02
N PRO A 242 10.02 -21.36 49.35
CA PRO A 242 11.24 -22.12 49.51
C PRO A 242 12.06 -21.99 48.22
N ARG A 243 13.24 -21.35 48.30
CA ARG A 243 14.17 -21.21 47.18
C ARG A 243 14.64 -22.60 46.75
N GLN A 244 13.85 -23.29 45.92
CA GLN A 244 14.41 -24.37 45.11
C GLN A 244 15.44 -23.71 44.18
N PRO A 245 16.68 -24.21 44.12
CA PRO A 245 17.73 -23.59 43.33
C PRO A 245 17.28 -23.50 41.87
N VAL A 246 17.53 -22.35 41.23
CA VAL A 246 17.28 -22.14 39.81
C VAL A 246 18.29 -23.00 39.05
N THR A 247 18.00 -24.29 38.88
CA THR A 247 18.86 -25.19 38.12
C THR A 247 18.57 -25.00 36.63
N LEU A 248 19.62 -24.83 35.80
CA LEU A 248 19.51 -24.75 34.33
C LEU A 248 18.63 -25.87 33.73
N THR A 249 18.64 -27.05 34.35
CA THR A 249 17.80 -28.20 33.98
C THR A 249 16.30 -27.99 34.18
N ARG A 250 15.90 -27.17 35.15
CA ARG A 250 14.48 -26.82 35.40
C ARG A 250 14.01 -25.77 34.39
N LEU A 251 14.84 -24.75 34.16
CA LEU A 251 14.64 -23.75 33.10
C LEU A 251 14.50 -24.40 31.72
N ALA A 252 15.32 -25.41 31.41
CA ALA A 252 15.25 -26.16 30.15
C ALA A 252 14.03 -27.09 30.02
N LYS A 253 13.42 -27.53 31.14
CA LYS A 253 12.29 -28.47 31.15
C LYS A 253 10.92 -27.80 31.24
N GLU A 254 10.81 -26.64 31.89
CA GLU A 254 9.53 -25.98 32.19
C GLU A 254 9.12 -24.94 31.14
N ALA A 255 10.06 -24.43 30.32
CA ALA A 255 9.78 -23.45 29.27
C ALA A 255 9.88 -24.05 27.86
N ASP A 256 8.98 -23.65 26.97
CA ASP A 256 8.98 -24.05 25.56
C ASP A 256 9.93 -23.18 24.72
N TRP A 257 11.23 -23.38 24.90
CA TRP A 257 12.28 -22.61 24.21
C TRP A 257 12.23 -22.75 22.69
N ILE A 258 11.89 -23.94 22.19
CA ILE A 258 11.79 -24.19 20.74
C ILE A 258 10.58 -23.43 20.18
N GLY A 259 9.42 -23.50 20.83
CA GLY A 259 8.25 -22.72 20.44
C GLY A 259 8.53 -21.22 20.47
N ALA A 260 9.17 -20.73 21.54
CA ALA A 260 9.53 -19.32 21.67
C ALA A 260 10.50 -18.84 20.58
N LEU A 261 11.51 -19.65 20.23
CA LEU A 261 12.48 -19.32 19.18
C LEU A 261 11.83 -19.33 17.80
N LEU A 262 10.99 -20.32 17.49
CA LEU A 262 10.25 -20.37 16.22
C LEU A 262 9.34 -19.14 16.04
N ALA A 263 8.58 -18.77 17.07
CA ALA A 263 7.70 -17.60 17.04
C ALA A 263 8.50 -16.28 16.93
N SER A 264 9.55 -16.11 17.74
CA SER A 264 10.35 -14.89 17.77
C SER A 264 11.11 -14.66 16.47
N VAL A 265 11.76 -15.69 15.93
CA VAL A 265 12.51 -15.60 14.67
C VAL A 265 11.54 -15.40 13.50
N GLY A 266 10.41 -16.11 13.48
CA GLY A 266 9.37 -15.90 12.46
C GLY A 266 8.86 -14.46 12.43
N LEU A 267 8.54 -13.88 13.59
CA LEU A 267 8.10 -12.48 13.70
C LEU A 267 9.19 -11.49 13.28
N ALA A 268 10.44 -11.69 13.72
CA ALA A 268 11.56 -10.83 13.35
C ALA A 268 11.82 -10.82 11.84
N MET A 269 11.78 -11.99 11.20
CA MET A 269 11.95 -12.13 9.75
C MET A 269 10.78 -11.55 8.95
N ALA A 270 9.54 -11.72 9.42
CA ALA A 270 8.38 -11.10 8.77
C ALA A 270 8.47 -9.58 8.83
N SER A 271 8.91 -9.03 9.97
CA SER A 271 9.08 -7.59 10.13
C SER A 271 10.24 -7.05 9.29
N SER A 272 11.38 -7.75 9.22
CA SER A 272 12.53 -7.31 8.40
C SER A 272 12.22 -7.23 6.90
N VAL A 273 11.25 -7.98 6.42
CA VAL A 273 10.76 -7.87 5.03
C VAL A 273 9.98 -6.56 4.83
N LEU A 274 9.05 -6.22 5.73
CA LEU A 274 8.27 -4.96 5.64
C LEU A 274 9.19 -3.74 5.62
N VAL A 275 10.24 -3.82 6.42
CA VAL A 275 11.35 -2.89 6.51
C VAL A 275 12.06 -2.70 5.16
N SER A 276 12.48 -3.79 4.52
CA SER A 276 13.23 -3.69 3.27
C SER A 276 12.37 -3.08 2.17
N ILE A 277 11.06 -3.31 2.20
CA ILE A 277 10.11 -2.79 1.23
C ILE A 277 9.86 -1.28 1.41
N ALA A 278 10.00 -0.74 2.63
CA ALA A 278 9.77 0.68 2.93
C ALA A 278 10.71 1.63 2.17
N GLY A 279 11.92 1.16 1.81
CA GLY A 279 12.90 1.93 1.05
C GLY A 279 12.72 1.85 -0.48
N SER A 280 12.13 0.79 -1.01
CA SER A 280 11.81 0.67 -2.44
C SER A 280 10.90 -0.52 -2.73
N LEU A 281 9.88 -0.34 -3.57
CA LEU A 281 9.05 -1.45 -4.09
C LEU A 281 9.87 -2.47 -4.88
N ARG A 282 11.02 -2.08 -5.45
CA ARG A 282 11.94 -3.00 -6.13
C ARG A 282 12.54 -4.04 -5.17
N ASN A 283 12.59 -3.73 -3.88
CA ASN A 283 13.08 -4.64 -2.85
C ASN A 283 12.14 -5.83 -2.64
N MET A 284 10.85 -5.74 -2.98
CA MET A 284 9.95 -6.91 -2.93
C MET A 284 10.40 -8.05 -3.85
N SER A 285 11.02 -7.71 -4.98
CA SER A 285 11.50 -8.69 -5.97
C SER A 285 12.92 -9.21 -5.66
N GLN A 286 13.58 -8.71 -4.62
CA GLN A 286 14.90 -9.19 -4.23
C GLN A 286 14.80 -10.60 -3.65
N PRO A 287 15.66 -11.55 -4.09
CA PRO A 287 15.62 -12.93 -3.61
C PRO A 287 15.67 -13.05 -2.08
N ILE A 288 16.46 -12.21 -1.41
CA ILE A 288 16.59 -12.22 0.05
C ILE A 288 15.27 -11.99 0.78
N ASN A 289 14.42 -11.06 0.30
CA ASN A 289 13.15 -10.75 0.95
C ASN A 289 12.10 -11.83 0.70
N ILE A 290 12.10 -12.43 -0.48
CA ILE A 290 11.25 -13.59 -0.80
C ILE A 290 11.66 -14.78 0.08
N THR A 291 12.96 -15.06 0.21
CA THR A 291 13.48 -16.12 1.09
C THR A 291 13.15 -15.85 2.56
N MET A 292 13.31 -14.61 3.05
CA MET A 292 12.96 -14.28 4.43
C MET A 292 11.46 -14.43 4.71
N LEU A 293 10.60 -14.01 3.77
CA LEU A 293 9.15 -14.13 3.92
C LEU A 293 8.70 -15.59 3.89
N THR A 294 9.20 -16.38 2.93
CA THR A 294 8.88 -17.81 2.83
C THR A 294 9.38 -18.60 4.04
N LEU A 295 10.58 -18.29 4.54
CA LEU A 295 11.10 -18.91 5.75
C LEU A 295 10.30 -18.47 7.00
N SER A 296 9.85 -17.22 7.09
CA SER A 296 8.99 -16.79 8.22
C SER A 296 7.66 -17.56 8.24
N VAL A 297 7.01 -17.74 7.09
CA VAL A 297 5.79 -18.54 6.96
C VAL A 297 6.05 -19.99 7.38
N PHE A 298 7.18 -20.57 6.92
CA PHE A 298 7.57 -21.92 7.33
C PHE A 298 7.81 -22.05 8.84
N LEU A 299 8.43 -21.05 9.48
CA LEU A 299 8.66 -21.02 10.93
C LEU A 299 7.33 -20.91 11.71
N PHE A 300 6.37 -20.09 11.25
CA PHE A 300 5.05 -20.01 11.88
C PHE A 300 4.26 -21.32 11.76
N VAL A 301 4.28 -21.95 10.58
CA VAL A 301 3.66 -23.27 10.37
C VAL A 301 4.32 -24.32 11.29
N SER A 302 5.65 -24.30 11.37
CA SER A 302 6.42 -25.18 12.27
C SER A 302 6.08 -24.95 13.74
N PHE A 303 5.90 -23.68 14.15
CA PHE A 303 5.47 -23.31 15.50
C PHE A 303 4.10 -23.92 15.85
N VAL A 304 3.10 -23.79 14.96
CA VAL A 304 1.75 -24.35 15.18
C VAL A 304 1.80 -25.87 15.35
N PHE A 305 2.58 -26.58 14.52
CA PHE A 305 2.75 -28.03 14.64
C PHE A 305 3.52 -28.44 15.89
N TRP A 306 4.59 -27.70 16.24
CA TRP A 306 5.39 -27.96 17.44
C TRP A 306 4.57 -27.82 18.71
N VAL A 307 3.85 -26.71 18.84
CA VAL A 307 3.04 -26.43 20.03
C VAL A 307 1.87 -27.41 20.13
N GLY A 308 1.24 -27.77 19.00
CA GLY A 308 0.23 -28.82 18.96
C GLY A 308 0.76 -30.21 19.38
N ARG A 309 2.02 -30.52 19.06
CA ARG A 309 2.69 -31.75 19.51
C ARG A 309 2.99 -31.71 21.01
N GLN A 310 3.42 -30.57 21.56
CA GLN A 310 3.68 -30.42 22.99
C GLN A 310 2.40 -30.54 23.81
N GLU A 311 1.32 -29.90 23.36
CA GLU A 311 0.00 -29.96 24.00
C GLU A 311 -0.53 -31.41 24.06
N ARG A 312 -0.45 -32.16 22.96
CA ARG A 312 -0.84 -33.59 22.93
C ARG A 312 0.00 -34.48 23.85
N ARG A 313 1.21 -34.06 24.19
CA ARG A 313 2.15 -34.79 25.06
C ARG A 313 2.06 -34.35 26.53
N GLY A 314 1.15 -33.44 26.87
CA GLY A 314 1.03 -32.90 28.23
C GLY A 314 2.28 -32.14 28.69
N ARG A 315 3.06 -31.61 27.74
CA ARG A 315 4.30 -30.85 28.00
C ARG A 315 4.01 -29.34 27.96
N PRO A 316 4.86 -28.51 28.58
CA PRO A 316 4.70 -27.06 28.53
C PRO A 316 4.67 -26.58 27.09
N ALA A 317 3.62 -25.82 26.77
CA ALA A 317 3.32 -25.27 25.47
C ALA A 317 3.16 -23.76 25.61
N LEU A 318 3.87 -22.98 24.80
CA LEU A 318 3.88 -21.52 24.93
C LEU A 318 2.47 -20.92 24.73
N ILE A 319 1.76 -21.35 23.69
CA ILE A 319 0.37 -20.97 23.41
C ILE A 319 -0.42 -22.24 23.04
N PRO A 320 -1.11 -22.89 23.97
CA PRO A 320 -1.82 -24.14 23.69
C PRO A 320 -2.82 -23.99 22.52
N ASN A 321 -2.83 -24.93 21.57
CA ASN A 321 -3.70 -24.82 20.39
C ASN A 321 -5.19 -24.93 20.76
N SER A 322 -5.52 -25.47 21.93
CA SER A 322 -6.87 -25.42 22.52
C SER A 322 -7.42 -24.01 22.70
N PHE A 323 -6.58 -23.00 22.94
CA PHE A 323 -7.04 -21.61 23.12
C PHE A 323 -7.69 -21.08 21.83
N TRP A 324 -7.09 -21.40 20.68
CA TRP A 324 -7.57 -20.95 19.37
C TRP A 324 -8.89 -21.60 18.94
N LYS A 325 -9.29 -22.71 19.57
CA LYS A 325 -10.61 -23.34 19.33
C LYS A 325 -11.75 -22.51 19.92
N ASN A 326 -11.47 -21.67 20.92
CA ASN A 326 -12.45 -20.73 21.44
C ASN A 326 -12.57 -19.53 20.49
N ILE A 327 -13.67 -19.48 19.73
CA ILE A 327 -13.89 -18.45 18.72
C ILE A 327 -13.86 -17.03 19.30
N SER A 328 -14.32 -16.85 20.54
CA SER A 328 -14.30 -15.55 21.23
C SER A 328 -12.87 -15.10 21.52
N PHE A 329 -12.01 -16.00 21.99
CA PHE A 329 -10.60 -15.68 22.26
C PHE A 329 -9.84 -15.36 20.97
N THR A 330 -10.04 -16.15 19.92
CA THR A 330 -9.44 -15.91 18.60
C THR A 330 -9.91 -14.58 18.01
N SER A 331 -11.20 -14.28 18.10
CA SER A 331 -11.77 -13.00 17.63
C SER A 331 -11.20 -11.80 18.39
N VAL A 332 -11.04 -11.91 19.72
CA VAL A 332 -10.40 -10.87 20.54
C VAL A 332 -8.95 -10.67 20.10
N CYS A 333 -8.15 -11.73 19.97
CA CYS A 333 -6.75 -11.61 19.55
C CYS A 333 -6.60 -10.95 18.17
N LEU A 334 -7.43 -11.34 17.20
CA LEU A 334 -7.43 -10.74 15.87
C LEU A 334 -7.83 -9.26 15.91
N SER A 335 -8.88 -8.94 16.67
CA SER A 335 -9.34 -7.56 16.82
C SER A 335 -8.27 -6.68 17.48
N VAL A 336 -7.56 -7.22 18.48
CA VAL A 336 -6.47 -6.53 19.18
C VAL A 336 -5.33 -6.24 18.23
N PHE A 337 -4.89 -7.23 17.46
CA PHE A 337 -3.85 -7.05 16.45
C PHE A 337 -4.18 -5.92 15.48
N LEU A 338 -5.41 -5.91 14.93
CA LEU A 338 -5.84 -4.92 13.95
C LEU A 338 -6.04 -3.52 14.56
N VAL A 339 -6.75 -3.43 15.69
CA VAL A 339 -7.07 -2.15 16.33
C VAL A 339 -5.81 -1.47 16.87
N TRP A 340 -4.89 -2.23 17.50
CA TRP A 340 -3.64 -1.65 17.98
C TRP A 340 -2.73 -1.21 16.83
N GLY A 341 -2.72 -1.95 15.72
CA GLY A 341 -2.02 -1.55 14.51
C GLY A 341 -2.57 -0.25 13.93
N ALA A 342 -3.88 -0.18 13.70
CA ALA A 342 -4.55 1.00 13.14
C ALA A 342 -4.43 2.25 14.04
N TYR A 343 -4.64 2.08 15.35
CA TYR A 343 -4.54 3.16 16.34
C TYR A 343 -3.15 3.81 16.33
N ASN A 344 -2.08 3.00 16.47
CA ASN A 344 -0.71 3.52 16.52
C ASN A 344 -0.23 4.03 15.16
N ALA A 345 -0.67 3.41 14.05
CA ALA A 345 -0.36 3.89 12.70
C ALA A 345 -0.94 5.29 12.46
N THR A 346 -2.24 5.47 12.73
CA THR A 346 -2.93 6.75 12.58
C THR A 346 -2.27 7.82 13.45
N GLU A 347 -2.01 7.50 14.72
CA GLU A 347 -1.36 8.42 15.67
C GLU A 347 0.05 8.85 15.24
N ALA A 348 0.84 7.94 14.66
CA ALA A 348 2.16 8.28 14.15
C ALA A 348 2.09 9.17 12.90
N ILE A 349 1.20 8.87 11.95
CA ILE A 349 1.05 9.68 10.73
C ILE A 349 0.43 11.04 11.05
N ASP A 350 -0.50 11.14 11.99
CA ASP A 350 -1.06 12.42 12.48
C ASP A 350 0.06 13.36 12.98
N SER A 351 1.05 12.81 13.69
CA SER A 351 2.21 13.58 14.19
C SER A 351 3.08 14.11 13.06
N LEU A 352 3.33 13.27 12.06
CA LEU A 352 4.05 13.69 10.86
C LEU A 352 3.25 14.71 10.04
N TYR A 353 1.93 14.57 9.96
CA TYR A 353 1.05 15.53 9.28
C TYR A 353 1.10 16.91 9.94
N PHE A 354 1.00 17.00 11.26
CA PHE A 354 1.07 18.29 11.96
C PHE A 354 2.41 19.00 11.76
N GLN A 355 3.52 18.26 11.78
CA GLN A 355 4.86 18.86 11.73
C GLN A 355 5.40 19.06 10.31
N TYR A 356 5.20 18.11 9.39
CA TYR A 356 5.72 18.23 8.00
C TYR A 356 4.73 18.82 7.00
N VAL A 357 3.42 18.62 7.17
CA VAL A 357 2.42 19.19 6.24
C VAL A 357 1.91 20.54 6.74
N GLN A 358 1.47 20.61 7.99
CA GLN A 358 0.99 21.88 8.57
C GLN A 358 2.13 22.79 9.06
N GLN A 359 3.38 22.29 9.09
CA GLN A 359 4.57 23.06 9.48
C GLN A 359 4.45 23.67 10.89
N LEU A 360 3.79 22.95 11.80
CA LEU A 360 3.60 23.36 13.18
C LEU A 360 4.81 22.97 14.03
N SER A 361 5.04 23.70 15.12
CA SER A 361 6.04 23.34 16.13
C SER A 361 5.68 22.03 16.85
N ALA A 362 6.66 21.36 17.47
CA ALA A 362 6.42 20.10 18.17
C ALA A 362 5.48 20.31 19.38
N THR A 363 5.60 21.43 20.08
CA THR A 363 4.71 21.82 21.19
C THR A 363 3.27 21.98 20.72
N GLU A 364 3.07 22.66 19.59
CA GLU A 364 1.76 22.85 18.99
C GLU A 364 1.13 21.54 18.48
N ALA A 365 1.94 20.63 17.95
CA ALA A 365 1.50 19.29 17.58
C ALA A 365 1.05 18.51 18.82
N SER A 366 1.82 18.53 19.91
CA SER A 366 1.46 17.89 21.19
C SER A 366 0.13 18.40 21.75
N LEU A 367 -0.11 19.71 21.73
CA LEU A 367 -1.37 20.30 22.19
C LEU A 367 -2.56 19.82 21.36
N ARG A 368 -2.40 19.71 20.04
CA ARG A 368 -3.43 19.20 19.12
C ARG A 368 -3.71 17.70 19.31
N PHE A 369 -2.80 16.94 19.92
CA PHE A 369 -2.97 15.52 20.25
C PHE A 369 -3.68 15.22 21.57
N LEU A 370 -3.73 16.18 22.50
CA LEU A 370 -4.32 15.98 23.83
C LEU A 370 -5.76 15.41 23.86
N PRO A 371 -6.63 15.66 22.87
CA PRO A 371 -7.94 15.03 22.83
C PRO A 371 -7.92 13.50 22.75
N ALA A 372 -6.88 12.87 22.18
CA ALA A 372 -6.82 11.41 22.04
C ALA A 372 -6.83 10.68 23.39
N PRO A 373 -5.93 11.01 24.35
CA PRO A 373 -6.01 10.46 25.69
C PRO A 373 -7.33 10.72 26.41
N ILE A 374 -7.93 11.91 26.22
CA ILE A 374 -9.23 12.27 26.81
C ILE A 374 -10.32 11.33 26.26
N GLY A 375 -10.36 11.15 24.93
CA GLY A 375 -11.29 10.23 24.28
C GLY A 375 -11.12 8.78 24.75
N GLY A 376 -9.87 8.33 24.94
CA GLY A 376 -9.56 7.02 25.49
C GLY A 376 -10.06 6.81 26.92
N VAL A 377 -9.79 7.78 27.82
CA VAL A 377 -10.26 7.73 29.21
C VAL A 377 -11.79 7.74 29.27
N LEU A 378 -12.44 8.64 28.51
CA LEU A 378 -13.90 8.69 28.43
C LEU A 378 -14.48 7.36 27.95
N ALA A 379 -13.89 6.76 26.91
CA ALA A 379 -14.32 5.46 26.41
C ALA A 379 -14.23 4.35 27.47
N SER A 380 -13.10 4.24 28.18
CA SER A 380 -12.93 3.27 29.26
C SER A 380 -13.93 3.46 30.40
N VAL A 381 -14.19 4.71 30.81
CA VAL A 381 -15.17 5.02 31.87
C VAL A 381 -16.59 4.67 31.43
N ILE A 382 -16.99 5.10 30.23
CA ILE A 382 -18.33 4.82 29.68
C ILE A 382 -18.55 3.31 29.60
N VAL A 383 -17.59 2.58 29.02
CA VAL A 383 -17.64 1.11 28.92
C VAL A 383 -17.74 0.47 30.29
N GLY A 384 -16.92 0.90 31.25
CA GLY A 384 -16.97 0.39 32.63
C GLY A 384 -18.35 0.57 33.29
N LEU A 385 -19.07 1.64 32.98
CA LEU A 385 -20.42 1.90 33.50
C LEU A 385 -21.50 1.07 32.78
N ILE A 386 -21.38 0.84 31.48
CA ILE A 386 -22.42 0.18 30.67
C ILE A 386 -22.19 -1.32 30.45
N VAL A 387 -21.00 -1.86 30.75
CA VAL A 387 -20.64 -3.26 30.43
C VAL A 387 -21.56 -4.29 31.11
N HIS A 388 -22.17 -3.94 32.24
CA HIS A 388 -23.16 -4.79 32.91
C HIS A 388 -24.56 -4.75 32.26
N ARG A 389 -24.82 -3.78 31.37
CA ARG A 389 -26.12 -3.55 30.73
C ARG A 389 -26.13 -3.86 29.23
N VAL A 390 -24.97 -3.89 28.57
CA VAL A 390 -24.84 -4.06 27.13
C VAL A 390 -23.99 -5.29 26.81
N CYS A 391 -24.33 -6.00 25.73
CA CYS A 391 -23.56 -7.13 25.27
C CYS A 391 -22.14 -6.68 24.84
N ALA A 392 -21.11 -7.35 25.38
CA ALA A 392 -19.70 -6.99 25.18
C ALA A 392 -19.30 -6.86 23.70
N ASN A 393 -19.79 -7.76 22.85
CA ASN A 393 -19.51 -7.74 21.41
C ASN A 393 -20.06 -6.49 20.72
N THR A 394 -21.28 -6.06 21.07
CA THR A 394 -21.90 -4.86 20.50
C THR A 394 -21.13 -3.60 20.90
N ALA A 395 -20.70 -3.51 22.15
CA ALA A 395 -19.89 -2.39 22.63
C ALA A 395 -18.55 -2.30 21.89
N ILE A 396 -17.87 -3.43 21.67
CA ILE A 396 -16.63 -3.50 20.88
C ILE A 396 -16.88 -3.01 19.44
N VAL A 397 -17.87 -3.56 18.73
CA VAL A 397 -18.14 -3.20 17.33
C VAL A 397 -18.45 -1.71 17.17
N ILE A 398 -19.27 -1.14 18.07
CA ILE A 398 -19.58 0.29 18.06
C ILE A 398 -18.31 1.11 18.27
N SER A 399 -17.50 0.77 19.28
CA SER A 399 -16.27 1.52 19.60
C SER A 399 -15.23 1.47 18.47
N ILE A 400 -15.09 0.33 17.79
CA ILE A 400 -14.20 0.19 16.62
C ILE A 400 -14.73 1.02 15.45
N THR A 401 -16.05 0.99 15.21
CA THR A 401 -16.68 1.79 14.14
C THR A 401 -16.46 3.29 14.37
N VAL A 402 -16.58 3.75 15.61
CA VAL A 402 -16.25 5.14 15.99
C VAL A 402 -14.77 5.44 15.76
N SER A 403 -13.87 4.51 16.06
CA SER A 403 -12.42 4.73 15.86
C SER A 403 -12.03 4.79 14.39
N CYS A 404 -12.75 4.08 13.51
CA CYS A 404 -12.57 4.19 12.06
C CYS A 404 -12.86 5.60 11.52
N LEU A 405 -13.60 6.44 12.27
CA LEU A 405 -13.84 7.83 11.87
C LEU A 405 -12.54 8.65 11.85
N SER A 406 -11.58 8.35 12.73
CA SER A 406 -10.30 9.07 12.80
C SER A 406 -9.51 9.02 11.50
N PRO A 407 -9.08 7.84 11.00
CA PRO A 407 -8.34 7.78 9.73
C PRO A 407 -9.18 8.27 8.54
N LEU A 408 -10.51 8.08 8.55
CA LEU A 408 -11.37 8.59 7.46
C LEU A 408 -11.40 10.12 7.41
N LEU A 409 -11.51 10.79 8.56
CA LEU A 409 -11.44 12.25 8.65
C LEU A 409 -10.04 12.76 8.27
N MET A 410 -8.98 12.12 8.78
CA MET A 410 -7.61 12.52 8.43
C MET A 410 -7.27 12.31 6.95
N ALA A 411 -7.88 11.32 6.28
CA ALA A 411 -7.72 11.12 4.85
C ALA A 411 -8.30 12.25 3.98
N ILE A 412 -9.35 12.94 4.45
CA ILE A 412 -9.95 14.09 3.75
C ILE A 412 -9.46 15.44 4.30
N ALA A 413 -8.66 15.44 5.36
CA ALA A 413 -8.20 16.65 6.01
C ALA A 413 -7.45 17.55 5.01
N ASN A 414 -7.89 18.80 4.93
CA ASN A 414 -7.23 19.85 4.17
C ASN A 414 -6.43 20.73 5.15
N PRO A 415 -5.14 21.00 4.89
CA PRO A 415 -4.33 21.89 5.73
C PRO A 415 -4.93 23.28 5.94
N ALA A 416 -5.73 23.78 4.99
CA ALA A 416 -6.39 25.09 5.08
C ALA A 416 -7.61 25.13 6.01
N TRP A 417 -8.13 23.97 6.45
CA TRP A 417 -9.28 23.92 7.35
C TRP A 417 -8.90 24.18 8.80
N SER A 418 -9.86 24.72 9.56
CA SER A 418 -9.67 24.88 11.00
C SER A 418 -9.55 23.52 11.70
N TYR A 419 -8.70 23.47 12.73
CA TYR A 419 -8.47 22.27 13.56
C TYR A 419 -9.77 21.61 14.05
N TRP A 420 -10.75 22.42 14.45
CA TRP A 420 -12.01 21.97 15.05
C TRP A 420 -12.93 21.20 14.11
N VAL A 421 -12.85 21.45 12.80
CA VAL A 421 -13.77 20.88 11.82
C VAL A 421 -13.47 19.41 11.54
N CYS A 422 -12.19 19.05 11.47
CA CYS A 422 -11.76 17.74 10.96
C CYS A 422 -10.76 17.06 11.89
N VAL A 423 -9.68 17.75 12.27
CA VAL A 423 -8.59 17.16 13.06
C VAL A 423 -9.02 16.86 14.50
N PHE A 424 -9.70 17.78 15.18
CA PHE A 424 -10.18 17.58 16.55
C PHE A 424 -11.05 16.32 16.71
N PRO A 425 -12.15 16.14 15.93
CA PRO A 425 -12.96 14.94 16.05
C PRO A 425 -12.22 13.67 15.63
N ALA A 426 -11.26 13.77 14.70
CA ALA A 426 -10.43 12.62 14.33
C ALA A 426 -9.57 12.15 15.52
N VAL A 427 -8.72 13.03 16.05
CA VAL A 427 -7.82 12.73 17.18
C VAL A 427 -8.61 12.24 18.40
N LEU A 428 -9.75 12.87 18.72
CA LEU A 428 -10.60 12.48 19.85
C LEU A 428 -11.16 11.05 19.71
N THR A 429 -11.52 10.63 18.50
CA THR A 429 -12.16 9.32 18.27
C THR A 429 -11.16 8.17 18.09
N ASN A 430 -9.90 8.47 17.73
CA ASN A 430 -8.86 7.45 17.47
C ASN A 430 -8.69 6.45 18.63
N ALA A 431 -8.63 6.95 19.87
CA ALA A 431 -8.32 6.12 21.04
C ALA A 431 -9.51 5.30 21.57
N VAL A 432 -10.74 5.55 21.10
CA VAL A 432 -11.97 4.99 21.70
C VAL A 432 -12.00 3.46 21.63
N GLY A 433 -11.70 2.90 20.46
CA GLY A 433 -11.78 1.47 20.17
C GLY A 433 -10.69 0.68 20.84
N ALA A 434 -9.45 1.19 20.84
CA ALA A 434 -8.32 0.53 21.50
C ALA A 434 -8.57 0.41 23.03
N ASN A 435 -9.02 1.48 23.68
CA ASN A 435 -9.28 1.49 25.11
C ASN A 435 -10.52 0.66 25.50
N THR A 436 -11.59 0.70 24.68
CA THR A 436 -12.77 -0.14 24.87
C THR A 436 -12.42 -1.62 24.74
N LEU A 437 -11.70 -1.98 23.68
CA LEU A 437 -11.27 -3.35 23.43
C LEU A 437 -10.35 -3.85 24.54
N TYR A 438 -9.43 -3.02 25.04
CA TYR A 438 -8.58 -3.35 26.20
C TYR A 438 -9.40 -3.64 27.45
N THR A 439 -10.36 -2.77 27.78
CA THR A 439 -11.20 -2.90 28.96
C THR A 439 -12.04 -4.19 28.91
N ILE A 440 -12.71 -4.44 27.79
CA ILE A 440 -13.60 -5.61 27.63
C ILE A 440 -12.80 -6.91 27.52
N SER A 441 -11.67 -6.92 26.82
CA SER A 441 -10.87 -8.13 26.64
C SER A 441 -10.28 -8.64 27.96
N ASN A 442 -9.82 -7.73 28.84
CA ASN A 442 -9.34 -8.13 30.16
C ASN A 442 -10.45 -8.79 31.00
N LEU A 443 -11.69 -8.28 30.94
CA LEU A 443 -12.84 -8.91 31.59
C LEU A 443 -13.14 -10.30 31.01
N LEU A 444 -13.19 -10.42 29.67
CA LEU A 444 -13.47 -11.68 28.99
C LEU A 444 -12.41 -12.75 29.25
N ILE A 445 -11.12 -12.37 29.27
CA ILE A 445 -10.03 -13.29 29.61
C ILE A 445 -10.20 -13.84 31.02
N THR A 446 -10.58 -12.99 31.99
CA THR A 446 -10.82 -13.45 33.37
C THR A 446 -12.07 -14.33 33.52
N SER A 447 -13.07 -14.19 32.65
CA SER A 447 -14.29 -15.01 32.70
C SER A 447 -14.18 -16.34 31.96
N PHE A 448 -13.44 -16.40 30.85
CA PHE A 448 -13.35 -17.61 30.01
C PHE A 448 -12.27 -18.61 30.45
N PHE A 449 -11.24 -18.13 31.14
CA PHE A 449 -10.10 -18.96 31.52
C PHE A 449 -9.99 -19.12 33.03
N PRO A 450 -9.69 -20.34 33.53
CA PRO A 450 -9.31 -20.58 34.92
C PRO A 450 -8.12 -19.72 35.36
N ALA A 451 -8.02 -19.41 36.65
CA ALA A 451 -6.97 -18.56 37.21
C ALA A 451 -5.54 -18.94 36.78
N ARG A 452 -5.27 -20.24 36.60
CA ARG A 452 -3.97 -20.78 36.16
C ARG A 452 -3.61 -20.42 34.71
N THR A 453 -4.59 -20.26 33.83
CA THR A 453 -4.38 -20.00 32.38
C THR A 453 -4.66 -18.54 31.99
N GLN A 454 -5.24 -17.74 32.89
CA GLN A 454 -5.46 -16.30 32.70
C GLN A 454 -4.18 -15.53 32.38
N GLY A 455 -3.07 -15.84 33.07
CA GLY A 455 -1.78 -15.18 32.84
C GLY A 455 -1.25 -15.42 31.42
N VAL A 456 -1.38 -16.65 30.92
CA VAL A 456 -0.99 -17.02 29.54
C VAL A 456 -1.89 -16.32 28.52
N ALA A 457 -3.21 -16.34 28.72
CA ALA A 457 -4.17 -15.64 27.85
C ALA A 457 -3.89 -14.12 27.78
N GLY A 458 -3.61 -13.49 28.93
CA GLY A 458 -3.20 -12.08 29.00
C GLY A 458 -1.84 -11.80 28.34
N GLY A 459 -0.89 -12.73 28.44
CA GLY A 459 0.38 -12.66 27.73
C GLY A 459 0.21 -12.71 26.21
N VAL A 460 -0.65 -13.60 25.70
CA VAL A 460 -1.00 -13.66 24.27
C VAL A 460 -1.68 -12.38 23.83
N TYR A 461 -2.62 -11.85 24.61
CA TYR A 461 -3.27 -10.57 24.34
C TYR A 461 -2.27 -9.43 24.16
N ASN A 462 -1.34 -9.25 25.11
CA ASN A 462 -0.33 -8.20 25.05
C ASN A 462 0.65 -8.41 23.88
N THR A 463 0.98 -9.67 23.57
CA THR A 463 1.80 -10.02 22.40
C THR A 463 1.11 -9.58 21.12
N MET A 464 -0.18 -9.89 20.95
CA MET A 464 -0.96 -9.47 19.79
C MET A 464 -1.05 -7.95 19.66
N ALA A 465 -1.18 -7.22 20.79
CA ALA A 465 -1.18 -5.76 20.80
C ALA A 465 0.15 -5.17 20.33
N GLN A 466 1.29 -5.68 20.84
CA GLN A 466 2.63 -5.19 20.51
C GLN A 466 3.04 -5.53 19.07
N VAL A 467 2.77 -6.76 18.63
CA VAL A 467 3.03 -7.17 17.24
C VAL A 467 2.13 -6.39 16.27
N GLY A 468 0.84 -6.22 16.61
CA GLY A 468 -0.10 -5.41 15.84
C GLY A 468 0.36 -3.97 15.68
N LYS A 469 0.79 -3.32 16.77
CA LYS A 469 1.39 -1.98 16.77
C LYS A 469 2.58 -1.88 15.80
N SER A 470 3.53 -2.80 15.89
CA SER A 470 4.70 -2.80 15.00
C SER A 470 4.31 -2.97 13.52
N PHE A 471 3.41 -3.93 13.25
CA PHE A 471 2.93 -4.20 11.90
C PHE A 471 2.20 -3.00 11.29
N GLY A 472 1.29 -2.37 12.05
CA GLY A 472 0.57 -1.16 11.63
C GLY A 472 1.50 0.01 11.31
N LEU A 473 2.49 0.29 12.16
CA LEU A 473 3.50 1.33 11.91
C LEU A 473 4.35 1.02 10.66
N ALA A 474 4.82 -0.22 10.51
CA ALA A 474 5.65 -0.60 9.37
C ALA A 474 4.88 -0.51 8.05
N SER A 475 3.67 -1.08 7.99
CA SER A 475 2.82 -1.06 6.79
C SER A 475 2.40 0.35 6.38
N SER A 476 1.96 1.19 7.32
CA SER A 476 1.60 2.59 7.03
C SER A 476 2.80 3.41 6.54
N ALA A 477 3.99 3.20 7.13
CA ALA A 477 5.23 3.83 6.67
C ALA A 477 5.57 3.45 5.22
N VAL A 478 5.47 2.15 4.88
CA VAL A 478 5.69 1.65 3.52
C VAL A 478 4.73 2.31 2.54
N ILE A 479 3.44 2.35 2.88
CA ILE A 479 2.40 2.94 2.00
C ILE A 479 2.68 4.44 1.79
N ALA A 480 2.89 5.20 2.87
CA ALA A 480 3.18 6.62 2.79
C ALA A 480 4.45 6.90 1.96
N SER A 481 5.57 6.25 2.30
CA SER A 481 6.85 6.40 1.62
C SER A 481 6.76 6.06 0.13
N SER A 482 6.08 4.95 -0.23
CA SER A 482 5.97 4.50 -1.62
C SER A 482 5.25 5.50 -2.53
N ILE A 483 4.24 6.18 -1.99
CA ILE A 483 3.43 7.15 -2.74
C ILE A 483 4.13 8.50 -2.78
N THR A 484 4.69 8.96 -1.66
CA THR A 484 5.48 10.19 -1.62
C THR A 484 6.65 10.12 -2.59
N THR A 485 7.44 9.03 -2.57
CA THR A 485 8.59 8.86 -3.48
C THR A 485 8.18 8.84 -4.95
N LYS A 486 7.01 8.29 -5.27
CA LYS A 486 6.49 8.24 -6.64
C LYS A 486 6.09 9.62 -7.17
N LEU A 487 5.66 10.53 -6.27
CA LEU A 487 5.19 11.87 -6.62
C LEU A 487 6.29 12.93 -6.55
N GLU A 488 7.34 12.71 -5.74
CA GLU A 488 8.41 13.70 -5.52
C GLU A 488 9.32 13.90 -6.75
N GLY A 489 9.43 12.94 -7.68
CA GLY A 489 10.08 13.15 -8.98
C GLY A 489 11.54 13.67 -8.97
N GLY A 490 12.19 13.78 -7.80
CA GLY A 490 13.53 14.36 -7.63
C GLY A 490 13.59 15.62 -6.74
N GLU A 491 12.48 16.27 -6.41
CA GLU A 491 12.45 17.36 -5.42
C GLU A 491 12.28 16.79 -4.00
N LYS A 492 13.25 17.05 -3.10
CA LYS A 492 13.16 16.63 -1.70
C LYS A 492 12.16 17.52 -0.96
N GLN A 493 11.15 16.91 -0.33
CA GLN A 493 10.22 17.50 0.65
C GLN A 493 9.11 18.40 0.06
N ASN A 494 8.35 17.91 -0.92
CA ASN A 494 7.11 18.58 -1.33
C ASN A 494 5.98 18.27 -0.32
N PRO A 495 5.41 19.26 0.41
CA PRO A 495 4.34 19.04 1.39
C PRO A 495 3.10 18.37 0.79
N GLU A 496 2.83 18.58 -0.49
CA GLU A 496 1.68 17.99 -1.17
C GLU A 496 1.91 16.50 -1.50
N ALA A 497 3.13 16.11 -1.87
CA ALA A 497 3.50 14.71 -2.05
C ALA A 497 3.49 13.93 -0.73
N LEU A 498 3.92 14.57 0.37
CA LEU A 498 3.81 14.04 1.73
C LEU A 498 2.35 13.87 2.15
N LEU A 499 1.51 14.89 1.90
CA LEU A 499 0.08 14.84 2.18
C LEU A 499 -0.60 13.68 1.44
N GLN A 500 -0.31 13.47 0.16
CA GLN A 500 -0.87 12.35 -0.59
C GLN A 500 -0.40 10.99 -0.06
N GLY A 501 0.88 10.88 0.32
CA GLY A 501 1.42 9.69 0.99
C GLY A 501 0.70 9.39 2.31
N TYR A 502 0.52 10.40 3.16
CA TYR A 502 -0.17 10.27 4.45
C TYR A 502 -1.65 9.93 4.28
N ARG A 503 -2.35 10.57 3.33
CA ARG A 503 -3.75 10.24 3.01
C ARG A 503 -3.92 8.78 2.58
N ALA A 504 -2.98 8.26 1.81
CA ALA A 504 -2.98 6.85 1.43
C ALA A 504 -2.61 5.91 2.58
N ALA A 505 -1.82 6.34 3.55
CA ALA A 505 -1.61 5.56 4.77
C ALA A 505 -2.87 5.53 5.67
N PHE A 506 -3.65 6.62 5.70
CA PHE A 506 -4.92 6.69 6.44
C PHE A 506 -6.04 5.86 5.80
N CYS A 507 -6.13 5.82 4.47
CA CYS A 507 -7.06 4.95 3.78
C CYS A 507 -6.40 3.64 3.36
N LEU A 508 -6.92 2.48 3.80
CA LEU A 508 -6.77 1.23 3.04
C LEU A 508 -7.61 1.28 1.73
N ARG A 509 -7.50 2.38 0.98
CA ARG A 509 -7.87 2.47 -0.43
C ARG A 509 -6.58 2.57 -1.22
N PRO A 510 -6.36 1.74 -2.25
CA PRO A 510 -5.37 2.09 -3.26
C PRO A 510 -5.73 3.49 -3.80
N ALA A 511 -4.75 4.40 -3.78
CA ALA A 511 -4.84 5.80 -4.22
C ALA A 511 -5.25 5.99 -5.70
N SER A 512 -5.62 4.93 -6.42
CA SER A 512 -6.15 5.01 -7.78
C SER A 512 -7.64 5.40 -7.85
N SER A 513 -8.32 5.46 -6.70
CA SER A 513 -9.76 5.69 -6.60
C SER A 513 -10.08 6.86 -5.67
N ILE A 514 -10.41 8.00 -6.28
CA ILE A 514 -11.19 9.14 -5.75
C ILE A 514 -10.37 10.30 -5.20
N MET A 515 -9.88 11.15 -6.12
CA MET A 515 -10.04 12.62 -6.21
C MET A 515 -9.00 13.10 -7.24
N ASP A 516 -9.45 13.65 -8.37
CA ASP A 516 -8.75 13.82 -9.68
C ASP A 516 -8.68 12.56 -10.56
N GLN A 517 -9.84 12.01 -10.95
CA GLN A 517 -9.87 11.20 -12.16
C GLN A 517 -10.01 12.15 -13.35
N ASP A 518 -8.92 12.34 -14.08
CA ASP A 518 -8.95 12.94 -15.42
C ASP A 518 -9.79 12.05 -16.34
N VAL A 519 -11.07 12.40 -16.49
CA VAL A 519 -12.07 11.59 -17.18
C VAL A 519 -12.85 12.42 -18.19
N VAL A 520 -13.44 11.71 -19.14
CA VAL A 520 -14.48 12.20 -20.03
C VAL A 520 -15.78 11.55 -19.61
N ALA A 521 -16.83 12.33 -19.37
CA ALA A 521 -18.11 11.82 -18.90
C ALA A 521 -19.17 11.98 -19.99
N SER A 522 -19.90 10.92 -20.29
CA SER A 522 -21.11 11.00 -21.12
C SER A 522 -22.35 11.00 -20.21
N ASP A 523 -23.29 11.89 -20.49
CA ASP A 523 -24.53 12.03 -19.74
C ASP A 523 -25.75 11.60 -20.56
N ARG A 524 -26.89 11.44 -19.87
CA ARG A 524 -28.22 11.41 -20.45
C ARG A 524 -29.14 12.29 -19.61
N GLY A 525 -29.67 13.37 -20.19
CA GLY A 525 -30.50 14.33 -19.48
C GLY A 525 -29.80 14.96 -18.26
N GLY A 526 -28.48 15.15 -18.31
CA GLY A 526 -27.67 15.71 -17.22
C GLY A 526 -27.28 14.71 -16.12
N VAL A 527 -27.66 13.44 -16.23
CA VAL A 527 -27.19 12.36 -15.34
C VAL A 527 -26.00 11.65 -16.00
N ILE A 528 -24.86 11.61 -15.32
CA ILE A 528 -23.66 10.90 -15.81
C ILE A 528 -24.00 9.41 -15.99
N GLU A 529 -23.91 8.93 -17.24
CA GLU A 529 -24.17 7.55 -17.61
C GLU A 529 -22.86 6.75 -17.62
N ASN A 530 -21.81 7.27 -18.29
CA ASN A 530 -20.49 6.63 -18.33
C ASN A 530 -19.37 7.63 -18.00
N THR A 531 -18.28 7.10 -17.45
CA THR A 531 -17.06 7.86 -17.16
C THR A 531 -15.86 7.11 -17.73
N HIS A 532 -15.13 7.76 -18.62
CA HIS A 532 -14.03 7.20 -19.40
C HIS A 532 -12.72 7.80 -18.90
N ARG A 533 -11.80 6.98 -18.40
CA ARG A 533 -10.52 7.46 -17.88
C ARG A 533 -9.56 7.81 -19.01
N VAL A 534 -8.99 9.01 -18.96
CA VAL A 534 -8.12 9.56 -20.00
C VAL A 534 -6.73 9.85 -19.47
N HIS A 535 -5.73 9.52 -20.29
CA HIS A 535 -4.33 9.85 -20.09
C HIS A 535 -3.83 10.55 -21.34
N ALA A 536 -3.05 11.62 -21.18
CA ALA A 536 -2.41 12.31 -22.28
C ALA A 536 -1.06 12.89 -21.87
N ALA A 537 -0.15 12.97 -22.84
CA ALA A 537 1.16 13.59 -22.68
C ALA A 537 1.44 14.51 -23.88
N VAL A 538 1.90 15.73 -23.61
CA VAL A 538 2.29 16.73 -24.61
C VAL A 538 3.77 17.03 -24.44
N THR A 539 4.57 16.73 -25.45
CA THR A 539 6.03 16.90 -25.41
C THR A 539 6.51 17.84 -26.51
N ASP A 540 7.61 18.54 -26.28
CA ASP A 540 8.28 19.31 -27.32
C ASP A 540 9.34 18.50 -28.08
N ALA A 541 9.94 19.11 -29.10
CA ALA A 541 10.94 18.48 -29.95
C ALA A 541 12.29 18.18 -29.26
N SER A 542 12.44 18.59 -27.98
CA SER A 542 13.58 18.23 -27.12
C SER A 542 13.30 17.03 -26.21
N GLY A 543 12.05 16.56 -26.17
CA GLY A 543 11.61 15.48 -25.28
C GLY A 543 11.10 15.96 -23.92
N ARG A 544 10.99 17.28 -23.71
CA ARG A 544 10.44 17.84 -22.48
C ARG A 544 8.93 17.72 -22.47
N LEU A 545 8.38 17.13 -21.41
CA LEU A 545 6.95 17.09 -21.15
C LEU A 545 6.47 18.49 -20.74
N LEU A 546 5.55 19.08 -21.51
CA LEU A 546 4.99 20.41 -21.26
C LEU A 546 3.64 20.33 -20.55
N PHE A 547 2.79 19.39 -20.98
CA PHE A 547 1.46 19.23 -20.41
C PHE A 547 1.08 17.76 -20.27
N ALA A 548 0.27 17.46 -19.26
CA ALA A 548 -0.26 16.12 -19.03
C ALA A 548 -1.71 16.12 -18.56
N VAL A 549 -2.41 15.06 -18.94
CA VAL A 549 -3.72 14.65 -18.41
C VAL A 549 -3.53 13.23 -17.86
N GLY A 550 -3.94 12.96 -16.63
CA GLY A 550 -3.83 11.65 -16.02
C GLY A 550 -2.38 11.20 -15.80
N ASN A 551 -2.01 10.01 -16.27
CA ASN A 551 -0.67 9.46 -16.10
C ASN A 551 0.12 9.50 -17.42
N PRO A 552 1.07 10.44 -17.61
CA PRO A 552 1.87 10.55 -18.83
C PRO A 552 2.87 9.39 -19.00
N SER A 553 3.27 8.73 -17.92
CA SER A 553 4.16 7.55 -17.98
C SER A 553 3.38 6.23 -18.09
N ARG A 554 2.09 6.26 -18.44
CA ARG A 554 1.28 5.05 -18.62
C ARG A 554 1.81 4.22 -19.79
N LEU A 555 2.29 3.02 -19.49
CA LEU A 555 2.82 2.07 -20.49
C LEU A 555 1.75 1.62 -21.50
N THR A 556 1.75 2.21 -22.69
CA THR A 556 0.66 2.06 -23.66
C THR A 556 1.15 1.32 -24.90
N LEU A 557 0.41 0.28 -25.30
CA LEU A 557 0.59 -0.35 -26.61
C LEU A 557 0.20 0.68 -27.68
N ALA A 558 1.19 1.20 -28.42
CA ALA A 558 0.94 2.20 -29.46
C ALA A 558 0.11 1.61 -30.63
N ARG A 559 0.21 0.28 -30.83
CA ARG A 559 -0.45 -0.46 -31.92
C ARG A 559 -0.28 0.29 -33.25
N SER A 560 -1.38 0.58 -33.95
CA SER A 560 -1.33 1.28 -35.24
C SER A 560 -0.79 2.72 -35.19
N ALA A 561 -0.71 3.37 -34.02
CA ALA A 561 -0.06 4.68 -33.89
C ALA A 561 1.47 4.58 -34.01
N ALA A 562 2.05 3.38 -33.93
CA ALA A 562 3.50 3.20 -34.10
C ALA A 562 3.94 3.14 -35.57
N LYS A 563 3.00 3.01 -36.53
CA LYS A 563 3.28 2.76 -37.95
C LYS A 563 4.24 3.77 -38.60
N PRO A 564 4.12 5.10 -38.40
CA PRO A 564 5.06 6.05 -39.00
C PRO A 564 6.52 5.73 -38.67
N ILE A 565 6.79 5.34 -37.41
CA ILE A 565 8.13 4.96 -36.95
C ILE A 565 8.50 3.55 -37.41
N GLN A 566 7.54 2.62 -37.52
CA GLN A 566 7.81 1.28 -38.10
C GLN A 566 8.26 1.36 -39.57
N ILE A 567 7.69 2.28 -40.35
CA ILE A 567 8.03 2.45 -41.78
C ILE A 567 9.39 3.14 -41.98
N LEU A 568 9.84 3.93 -41.00
CA LEU A 568 11.21 4.47 -41.01
C LEU A 568 12.26 3.34 -41.13
N ALA A 569 12.03 2.20 -40.47
CA ALA A 569 12.93 1.05 -40.57
C ALA A 569 13.08 0.51 -42.00
N LEU A 570 12.02 0.58 -42.82
CA LEU A 570 12.06 0.23 -44.24
C LEU A 570 12.81 1.29 -45.04
N LEU A 571 12.52 2.57 -44.80
CA LEU A 571 13.17 3.69 -45.50
C LEU A 571 14.67 3.79 -45.24
N GLN A 572 15.14 3.30 -44.09
CA GLN A 572 16.56 3.15 -43.78
C GLN A 572 17.25 2.00 -44.54
N THR A 573 16.48 1.11 -45.17
CA THR A 573 17.00 0.10 -46.12
C THR A 573 16.95 0.62 -47.56
N GLU A 574 17.54 -0.13 -48.49
CA GLU A 574 17.41 0.14 -49.93
C GLU A 574 16.03 -0.27 -50.49
N GLY A 575 15.13 -0.80 -49.66
CA GLY A 575 13.83 -1.32 -50.10
C GLY A 575 12.91 -0.28 -50.72
N PHE A 576 12.99 0.97 -50.26
CA PHE A 576 12.19 2.04 -50.84
C PHE A 576 12.54 2.28 -52.32
N ASP A 577 13.83 2.47 -52.60
CA ASP A 577 14.32 2.75 -53.96
C ASP A 577 14.33 1.49 -54.84
N ARG A 578 14.70 0.33 -54.28
CA ARG A 578 14.77 -0.96 -54.99
C ARG A 578 13.43 -1.38 -55.60
N PHE A 579 12.33 -1.14 -54.89
CA PHE A 579 10.98 -1.50 -55.35
C PHE A 579 10.21 -0.32 -55.95
N ASN A 580 10.87 0.83 -56.14
CA ASN A 580 10.27 2.03 -56.73
C ASN A 580 8.96 2.45 -56.02
N PHE A 581 8.99 2.45 -54.68
CA PHE A 581 7.88 2.97 -53.90
C PHE A 581 7.79 4.50 -54.03
N ASP A 582 6.59 5.03 -53.89
CA ASP A 582 6.30 6.47 -53.95
C ASP A 582 5.67 6.95 -52.64
N ASP A 583 5.34 8.26 -52.57
CA ASP A 583 4.79 8.85 -51.36
C ASP A 583 3.37 8.33 -51.03
N ALA A 584 2.60 7.89 -52.04
CA ALA A 584 1.29 7.28 -51.82
C ALA A 584 1.44 5.89 -51.18
N ASP A 585 2.47 5.13 -51.56
CA ASP A 585 2.84 3.89 -50.89
C ASP A 585 3.20 4.11 -49.41
N ILE A 586 4.01 5.12 -49.11
CA ILE A 586 4.37 5.47 -47.72
C ILE A 586 3.12 5.82 -46.91
N ALA A 587 2.22 6.64 -47.46
CA ALA A 587 0.98 7.01 -46.80
C ALA A 587 0.13 5.78 -46.48
N LEU A 588 0.00 4.86 -47.43
CA LEU A 588 -0.75 3.62 -47.21
C LEU A 588 -0.04 2.69 -46.21
N MET A 589 1.29 2.59 -46.22
CA MET A 589 2.04 1.83 -45.21
C MET A 589 1.83 2.39 -43.80
N CYS A 590 1.66 3.70 -43.66
CA CYS A 590 1.34 4.37 -42.40
C CYS A 590 -0.14 4.23 -42.01
N SER A 591 -1.02 3.73 -42.90
CA SER A 591 -2.47 3.75 -42.74
C SER A 591 -3.02 2.72 -41.75
N SER A 592 -4.24 2.94 -41.27
CA SER A 592 -5.15 1.86 -40.85
C SER A 592 -6.39 1.94 -41.72
N HIS A 593 -6.22 1.61 -43.00
CA HIS A 593 -7.17 1.94 -44.04
C HIS A 593 -8.54 1.28 -43.88
N SER A 594 -9.53 1.90 -44.50
CA SER A 594 -10.93 1.45 -44.51
C SER A 594 -11.24 0.42 -45.60
N SER A 595 -10.24 0.02 -46.39
CA SER A 595 -10.38 -0.96 -47.48
C SER A 595 -11.33 -0.50 -48.59
N GLU A 596 -11.46 0.82 -48.77
CA GLU A 596 -12.03 1.42 -49.97
C GLU A 596 -11.20 1.04 -51.21
N ASP A 597 -11.81 1.10 -52.39
CA ASP A 597 -11.20 0.65 -53.65
C ASP A 597 -9.80 1.24 -53.87
N ARG A 598 -9.61 2.54 -53.61
CA ARG A 598 -8.31 3.22 -53.68
C ARG A 598 -7.20 2.56 -52.84
N HIS A 599 -7.55 2.04 -51.65
CA HIS A 599 -6.58 1.41 -50.75
C HIS A 599 -6.20 0.03 -51.27
N ILE A 600 -7.19 -0.72 -51.76
CA ILE A 600 -6.99 -2.05 -52.32
C ILE A 600 -6.17 -1.94 -53.61
N GLU A 601 -6.52 -1.02 -54.52
CA GLU A 601 -5.80 -0.77 -55.77
C GLU A 601 -4.33 -0.38 -55.52
N GLN A 602 -4.09 0.54 -54.58
CA GLN A 602 -2.73 0.93 -54.19
C GLN A 602 -1.97 -0.25 -53.56
N GLY A 603 -2.60 -1.02 -52.67
CA GLY A 603 -1.99 -2.22 -52.09
C GLY A 603 -1.65 -3.30 -53.13
N GLN A 604 -2.51 -3.50 -54.13
CA GLN A 604 -2.22 -4.39 -55.27
C GLN A 604 -1.04 -3.88 -56.10
N ALA A 605 -0.94 -2.57 -56.31
CA ALA A 605 0.19 -1.96 -57.00
C ALA A 605 1.49 -2.19 -56.22
N MET A 606 1.47 -2.02 -54.89
CA MET A 606 2.62 -2.30 -54.03
C MET A 606 3.05 -3.78 -54.09
N LEU A 607 2.11 -4.73 -54.05
CA LEU A 607 2.41 -6.16 -54.21
C LEU A 607 3.09 -6.46 -55.56
N ARG A 608 2.60 -5.85 -56.64
CA ARG A 608 3.23 -5.96 -57.98
C ARG A 608 4.65 -5.38 -58.00
N LYS A 609 4.87 -4.24 -57.35
CA LYS A 609 6.21 -3.62 -57.22
C LYS A 609 7.20 -4.55 -56.50
N VAL A 610 6.74 -5.23 -55.45
CA VAL A 610 7.56 -6.18 -54.67
C VAL A 610 7.75 -7.53 -55.39
N GLY A 611 6.84 -7.89 -56.30
CA GLY A 611 6.76 -9.22 -56.90
C GLY A 611 6.24 -10.26 -55.91
N ALA A 612 5.24 -9.90 -55.11
CA ALA A 612 4.63 -10.74 -54.08
C ALA A 612 3.13 -10.93 -54.34
N ASP A 613 2.58 -12.02 -53.80
CA ASP A 613 1.15 -12.31 -53.85
C ASP A 613 0.47 -12.03 -52.51
N GLU A 614 -0.86 -11.93 -52.52
CA GLU A 614 -1.64 -11.75 -51.28
C GLU A 614 -1.39 -12.86 -50.25
N ALA A 615 -1.07 -14.08 -50.71
CA ALA A 615 -0.73 -15.23 -49.87
C ALA A 615 0.62 -15.09 -49.12
N ASP A 616 1.49 -14.18 -49.56
CA ASP A 616 2.75 -13.87 -48.86
C ASP A 616 2.50 -12.99 -47.62
N LEU A 617 1.33 -12.37 -47.51
CA LEU A 617 0.97 -11.58 -46.34
C LEU A 617 0.71 -12.49 -45.13
N ARG A 618 1.09 -12.00 -43.94
CA ARG A 618 0.96 -12.70 -42.66
C ARG A 618 -0.18 -12.13 -41.80
N CYS A 619 -1.00 -11.28 -42.40
CA CYS A 619 -2.25 -10.78 -41.85
C CYS A 619 -3.45 -11.47 -42.53
N GLY A 620 -4.50 -11.79 -41.76
CA GLY A 620 -5.75 -12.33 -42.31
C GLY A 620 -6.73 -11.23 -42.74
N GLY A 621 -7.74 -11.56 -43.54
CA GLY A 621 -8.82 -10.63 -43.86
C GLY A 621 -9.71 -10.33 -42.66
N HIS A 622 -10.23 -9.10 -42.58
CA HIS A 622 -11.22 -8.68 -41.58
C HIS A 622 -12.26 -7.75 -42.19
N ALA A 623 -13.34 -7.48 -41.46
CA ALA A 623 -14.38 -6.55 -41.88
C ALA A 623 -13.84 -5.11 -42.02
N ALA A 624 -14.25 -4.39 -43.07
CA ALA A 624 -13.79 -3.02 -43.31
C ALA A 624 -14.12 -2.11 -42.12
N LEU A 625 -13.22 -1.18 -41.80
CA LEU A 625 -13.46 -0.14 -40.78
C LEU A 625 -14.51 0.89 -41.24
N SER A 626 -14.75 1.00 -42.54
CA SER A 626 -15.84 1.80 -43.10
C SER A 626 -17.11 0.98 -43.15
N ASP A 627 -18.14 1.44 -42.43
CA ASP A 627 -19.47 0.84 -42.48
C ASP A 627 -20.06 0.81 -43.89
N LYS A 628 -19.75 1.81 -44.72
CA LYS A 628 -20.19 1.88 -46.12
C LYS A 628 -19.62 0.71 -46.92
N VAL A 629 -18.30 0.50 -46.83
CA VAL A 629 -17.59 -0.59 -47.52
C VAL A 629 -18.08 -1.95 -46.99
N ASN A 630 -18.17 -2.10 -45.67
CA ASN A 630 -18.59 -3.35 -45.05
C ASN A 630 -20.04 -3.73 -45.45
N ARG A 631 -20.97 -2.76 -45.48
CA ARG A 631 -22.34 -2.98 -45.96
C ARG A 631 -22.39 -3.36 -47.44
N ASP A 632 -21.56 -2.78 -48.29
CA ASP A 632 -21.47 -3.15 -49.70
C ASP A 632 -20.93 -4.58 -49.88
N TRP A 633 -19.88 -4.95 -49.14
CA TRP A 633 -19.36 -6.32 -49.13
C TRP A 633 -20.40 -7.34 -48.70
N ILE A 634 -21.17 -7.06 -47.63
CA ILE A 634 -22.26 -7.92 -47.17
C ILE A 634 -23.32 -8.09 -48.26
N LYS A 635 -23.73 -7.01 -48.93
CA LYS A 635 -24.73 -7.05 -50.02
C LYS A 635 -24.27 -7.91 -51.20
N ARG A 636 -22.96 -7.97 -51.46
CA ARG A 636 -22.35 -8.73 -52.56
C ARG A 636 -21.84 -10.12 -52.15
N SER A 637 -22.04 -10.52 -50.89
CA SER A 637 -21.44 -11.74 -50.31
C SER A 637 -19.91 -11.82 -50.51
N PHE A 638 -19.24 -10.67 -50.51
CA PHE A 638 -17.79 -10.59 -50.69
C PHE A 638 -17.07 -11.03 -49.42
N LYS A 639 -16.09 -11.93 -49.56
CA LYS A 639 -15.26 -12.40 -48.45
C LYS A 639 -13.90 -11.68 -48.50
N PRO A 640 -13.55 -10.85 -47.50
CA PRO A 640 -12.32 -10.08 -47.52
C PRO A 640 -11.07 -10.99 -47.39
N GLY A 641 -10.08 -10.75 -48.24
CA GLY A 641 -8.75 -11.36 -48.19
C GLY A 641 -7.76 -10.59 -47.30
N ALA A 642 -6.49 -11.00 -47.29
CA ALA A 642 -5.42 -10.35 -46.53
C ALA A 642 -5.18 -8.88 -46.95
N LEU A 643 -5.40 -8.53 -48.22
CA LEU A 643 -5.28 -7.16 -48.71
C LEU A 643 -6.38 -6.23 -48.17
N CYS A 644 -7.51 -6.82 -47.80
CA CYS A 644 -8.60 -6.11 -47.13
C CYS A 644 -8.32 -5.84 -45.64
N ASN A 645 -7.21 -6.35 -45.09
CA ASN A 645 -6.76 -6.01 -43.74
C ASN A 645 -6.26 -4.56 -43.69
N ASN A 646 -6.67 -3.79 -42.68
CA ASN A 646 -6.29 -2.39 -42.47
C ASN A 646 -4.79 -2.19 -42.24
N CYS A 647 -4.02 -3.24 -42.00
CA CYS A 647 -2.56 -3.23 -41.87
C CYS A 647 -1.84 -3.81 -43.09
N SER A 648 -2.56 -4.23 -44.14
CA SER A 648 -1.99 -4.94 -45.29
C SER A 648 -0.79 -4.22 -45.91
N ALA A 649 -0.87 -2.89 -46.09
CA ALA A 649 0.23 -2.12 -46.65
C ALA A 649 1.48 -2.06 -45.74
N LYS A 650 1.32 -2.02 -44.41
CA LYS A 650 2.45 -2.20 -43.48
C LYS A 650 3.10 -3.57 -43.70
N HIS A 651 2.30 -4.62 -43.89
CA HIS A 651 2.83 -5.96 -44.18
C HIS A 651 3.59 -6.01 -45.50
N ILE A 652 3.09 -5.35 -46.55
CA ILE A 652 3.80 -5.24 -47.83
C ILE A 652 5.13 -4.51 -47.65
N GLY A 653 5.15 -3.42 -46.87
CA GLY A 653 6.39 -2.71 -46.52
C GLY A 653 7.38 -3.59 -45.75
N MET A 654 6.93 -4.33 -44.74
CA MET A 654 7.79 -5.24 -43.96
C MET A 654 8.31 -6.41 -44.81
N LEU A 655 7.48 -6.95 -45.72
CA LEU A 655 7.87 -7.97 -46.67
C LEU A 655 8.92 -7.44 -47.66
N ALA A 656 8.74 -6.22 -48.17
CA ALA A 656 9.73 -5.56 -49.03
C ALA A 656 11.06 -5.37 -48.30
N GLY A 657 11.03 -4.89 -47.07
CA GLY A 657 12.23 -4.75 -46.23
C GLY A 657 12.90 -6.09 -45.96
N ALA A 658 12.12 -7.14 -45.69
CA ALA A 658 12.63 -8.49 -45.51
C ALA A 658 13.35 -9.01 -46.77
N ARG A 659 12.79 -8.79 -47.97
CA ARG A 659 13.42 -9.19 -49.24
C ARG A 659 14.72 -8.44 -49.56
N VAL A 660 14.86 -7.21 -49.07
CA VAL A 660 16.11 -6.43 -49.20
C VAL A 660 17.18 -6.97 -48.27
N VAL A 661 16.78 -7.34 -47.06
CA VAL A 661 17.67 -7.82 -46.01
C VAL A 661 18.13 -9.26 -46.26
N SER A 662 17.23 -10.14 -46.72
CA SER A 662 17.52 -11.52 -47.09
C SER A 662 16.54 -12.01 -48.16
N GLU A 663 17.06 -12.36 -49.34
CA GLU A 663 16.22 -12.87 -50.44
C GLU A 663 15.62 -14.26 -50.15
N THR A 664 16.24 -15.03 -49.26
CA THR A 664 15.83 -16.41 -48.95
C THR A 664 14.93 -16.55 -47.73
N ASP A 665 14.88 -15.55 -46.84
CA ASP A 665 14.19 -15.60 -45.54
C ASP A 665 12.99 -14.64 -45.40
N ALA A 666 12.43 -14.16 -46.51
CA ALA A 666 11.37 -13.15 -46.47
C ALA A 666 10.00 -13.66 -45.97
N LYS A 667 9.81 -14.98 -45.77
CA LYS A 667 8.50 -15.58 -45.45
C LYS A 667 8.06 -15.35 -44.01
N ASP A 668 9.01 -15.17 -43.10
CA ASP A 668 8.78 -15.09 -41.66
C ASP A 668 9.05 -13.69 -41.10
N TYR A 669 8.91 -12.67 -41.95
CA TYR A 669 9.10 -11.24 -41.60
C TYR A 669 8.28 -10.77 -40.40
N HIS A 670 7.26 -11.52 -40.00
CA HIS A 670 6.36 -11.21 -38.90
C HIS A 670 6.87 -11.68 -37.54
N LEU A 671 7.82 -12.60 -37.51
CA LEU A 671 8.38 -13.13 -36.27
C LEU A 671 9.31 -12.10 -35.60
N PRO A 672 9.25 -11.93 -34.27
CA PRO A 672 10.10 -10.98 -33.54
C PRO A 672 11.60 -11.18 -33.79
N GLU A 673 12.02 -12.41 -34.05
CA GLU A 673 13.41 -12.78 -34.25
C GLU A 673 13.94 -12.38 -35.63
N HIS A 674 13.04 -12.14 -36.60
CA HIS A 674 13.40 -11.82 -37.97
C HIS A 674 14.12 -10.46 -38.04
N GLU A 675 15.11 -10.34 -38.92
CA GLU A 675 16.01 -9.19 -38.98
C GLU A 675 15.25 -7.86 -39.20
N ILE A 676 14.22 -7.84 -40.05
CA ILE A 676 13.39 -6.64 -40.22
C ILE A 676 12.70 -6.19 -38.91
N GLN A 677 12.26 -7.11 -38.06
CA GLN A 677 11.65 -6.75 -36.77
C GLN A 677 12.72 -6.25 -35.79
N ARG A 678 13.92 -6.84 -35.80
CA ARG A 678 15.06 -6.31 -35.03
C ARG A 678 15.45 -4.89 -35.46
N ARG A 679 15.38 -4.59 -36.77
CA ARG A 679 15.57 -3.23 -37.30
C ARG A 679 14.48 -2.27 -36.84
N VAL A 680 13.22 -2.71 -36.82
CA VAL A 680 12.13 -1.93 -36.22
C VAL A 680 12.42 -1.63 -34.75
N VAL A 681 12.81 -2.63 -33.96
CA VAL A 681 13.21 -2.44 -32.55
C VAL A 681 14.34 -1.40 -32.42
N HIS A 682 15.37 -1.50 -33.27
CA HIS A 682 16.49 -0.56 -33.28
C HIS A 682 16.05 0.87 -33.64
N THR A 683 15.16 1.01 -34.63
CA THR A 683 14.60 2.30 -35.06
C THR A 683 13.83 2.96 -33.92
N PHE A 684 13.02 2.19 -33.18
CA PHE A 684 12.32 2.72 -32.01
C PHE A 684 13.30 3.20 -30.94
N LYS A 685 14.37 2.46 -30.67
CA LYS A 685 15.43 2.89 -29.75
C LYS A 685 16.12 4.18 -30.22
N GLU A 686 16.49 4.25 -31.50
CA GLU A 686 17.14 5.43 -32.11
C GLU A 686 16.27 6.69 -31.97
N VAL A 687 14.98 6.61 -32.30
CA VAL A 687 14.11 7.79 -32.36
C VAL A 687 13.55 8.17 -30.98
N SER A 688 13.22 7.19 -30.12
CA SER A 688 12.68 7.48 -28.79
C SER A 688 13.75 7.84 -27.75
N GLY A 689 15.00 7.47 -27.98
CA GLY A 689 16.07 7.59 -26.98
C GLY A 689 15.96 6.62 -25.80
N LEU A 690 15.00 5.68 -25.84
CA LEU A 690 14.78 4.68 -24.80
C LEU A 690 15.66 3.44 -25.00
N GLU A 691 16.05 2.82 -23.90
CA GLU A 691 16.74 1.53 -23.89
C GLU A 691 15.81 0.35 -24.18
N HIS A 692 16.36 -0.80 -24.61
CA HIS A 692 15.56 -1.96 -25.03
C HIS A 692 14.63 -2.48 -23.92
N GLU A 693 15.06 -2.37 -22.67
CA GLU A 693 14.32 -2.85 -21.48
C GLU A 693 13.12 -1.97 -21.12
N GLU A 694 13.08 -0.73 -21.66
CA GLU A 694 12.02 0.24 -21.41
C GLU A 694 10.85 0.12 -22.42
N ILE A 695 11.08 -0.55 -23.55
CA ILE A 695 10.07 -0.83 -24.58
C ILE A 695 9.68 -2.31 -24.51
N LYS A 696 8.43 -2.58 -24.15
CA LYS A 696 7.89 -3.95 -24.22
C LYS A 696 7.29 -4.21 -25.59
N TRP A 697 7.26 -5.47 -26.00
CA TRP A 697 6.71 -5.87 -27.30
C TRP A 697 5.61 -6.90 -27.11
N GLY A 698 4.50 -6.71 -27.81
CA GLY A 698 3.39 -7.67 -27.87
C GLY A 698 3.04 -7.98 -29.33
N ILE A 699 2.46 -9.15 -29.58
CA ILE A 699 1.96 -9.50 -30.92
C ILE A 699 0.63 -8.78 -31.14
N ASP A 700 0.54 -7.97 -32.20
CA ASP A 700 -0.65 -7.22 -32.57
C ASP A 700 -1.66 -8.12 -33.31
N GLY A 701 -2.92 -7.70 -33.40
CA GLY A 701 -3.98 -8.44 -34.10
C GLY A 701 -3.74 -8.62 -35.61
N CYS A 702 -2.82 -7.85 -36.19
CA CYS A 702 -2.34 -8.05 -37.57
C CYS A 702 -1.22 -9.11 -37.69
N ASN A 703 -0.77 -9.71 -36.57
CA ASN A 703 0.33 -10.68 -36.47
C ASN A 703 1.75 -10.07 -36.51
N LEU A 704 1.90 -8.75 -36.39
CA LEU A 704 3.20 -8.08 -36.27
C LEU A 704 3.49 -7.62 -34.83
N PRO A 705 4.76 -7.52 -34.40
CA PRO A 705 5.13 -6.92 -33.12
C PRO A 705 4.68 -5.46 -33.02
N ALA A 706 4.07 -5.10 -31.88
CA ALA A 706 3.69 -3.74 -31.52
C ALA A 706 4.42 -3.31 -30.24
N PRO A 707 5.01 -2.10 -30.22
CA PRO A 707 5.70 -1.59 -29.05
C PRO A 707 4.70 -1.07 -28.02
N ALA A 708 5.02 -1.32 -26.75
CA ALA A 708 4.42 -0.71 -25.58
C ALA A 708 5.47 0.17 -24.91
N LEU A 709 5.18 1.46 -24.85
CA LEU A 709 6.07 2.49 -24.32
C LEU A 709 5.30 3.48 -23.44
N PRO A 710 5.97 4.22 -22.54
CA PRO A 710 5.34 5.32 -21.82
C PRO A 710 4.64 6.29 -22.78
N LEU A 711 3.50 6.86 -22.37
CA LEU A 711 2.69 7.71 -23.24
C LEU A 711 3.45 9.00 -23.65
N GLU A 712 4.27 9.54 -22.76
CA GLU A 712 5.19 10.64 -23.03
C GLU A 712 6.25 10.30 -24.09
N ALA A 713 6.76 9.06 -24.11
CA ALA A 713 7.67 8.63 -25.16
C ALA A 713 6.94 8.49 -26.51
N LEU A 714 5.68 8.05 -26.50
CA LEU A 714 4.88 8.04 -27.73
C LEU A 714 4.61 9.45 -28.22
N SER A 715 4.32 10.38 -27.31
CA SER A 715 4.19 11.81 -27.61
C SER A 715 5.48 12.33 -28.26
N TYR A 716 6.63 12.02 -27.66
CA TYR A 716 7.93 12.46 -28.17
C TYR A 716 8.24 11.93 -29.57
N LEU A 717 7.89 10.68 -29.90
CA LEU A 717 8.03 10.15 -31.25
C LEU A 717 7.28 11.00 -32.30
N TYR A 718 6.10 11.53 -31.95
CA TYR A 718 5.37 12.45 -32.83
C TYR A 718 5.95 13.87 -32.83
N ALA A 719 6.53 14.34 -31.71
CA ALA A 719 7.28 15.60 -31.68
C ALA A 719 8.50 15.56 -32.61
N VAL A 720 9.22 14.44 -32.65
CA VAL A 720 10.35 14.21 -33.56
C VAL A 720 9.89 14.18 -35.03
N LEU A 721 8.72 13.58 -35.31
CA LEU A 721 8.13 13.60 -36.64
C LEU A 721 7.78 15.03 -37.09
N ALA A 722 7.20 15.86 -36.20
CA ALA A 722 6.94 17.27 -36.48
C ALA A 722 8.23 18.07 -36.71
N LYS A 723 9.25 17.87 -35.85
CA LYS A 723 10.58 18.49 -35.99
C LYS A 723 11.22 18.21 -37.35
N ALA A 724 11.13 16.97 -37.82
CA ALA A 724 11.66 16.59 -39.12
C ALA A 724 10.93 17.32 -40.27
N ALA A 725 9.63 17.54 -40.14
CA ALA A 725 8.84 18.29 -41.12
C ALA A 725 9.23 19.78 -41.21
N ASP A 726 9.70 20.36 -40.09
CA ASP A 726 10.11 21.77 -39.99
C ASP A 726 11.58 22.03 -40.33
N ALA A 727 12.41 20.99 -40.42
CA ALA A 727 13.84 21.13 -40.69
C ALA A 727 14.12 21.70 -42.10
N VAL A 728 14.90 22.79 -42.15
CA VAL A 728 15.44 23.36 -43.39
C VAL A 728 16.59 22.47 -43.89
N HIS A 729 16.57 22.12 -45.17
CA HIS A 729 17.56 21.23 -45.78
C HIS A 729 18.95 21.89 -45.84
N ASP A 730 19.81 21.54 -44.90
CA ASP A 730 21.27 21.70 -45.03
C ASP A 730 21.90 20.36 -45.45
N GLU A 731 23.00 20.43 -46.21
CA GLU A 731 23.78 19.27 -46.70
C GLU A 731 24.33 18.36 -45.57
N GLY A 732 24.21 18.77 -44.30
CA GLY A 732 24.58 18.00 -43.11
C GLY A 732 23.42 17.31 -42.36
N SER A 733 22.17 17.41 -42.82
CA SER A 733 21.03 16.82 -42.11
C SER A 733 21.14 15.28 -42.05
N GLN A 734 20.98 14.70 -40.86
CA GLN A 734 21.00 13.24 -40.66
C GLN A 734 19.96 12.54 -41.56
N ARG A 735 20.37 11.45 -42.23
CA ARG A 735 19.54 10.63 -43.13
C ARG A 735 18.18 10.25 -42.53
N THR A 736 18.13 9.96 -41.23
CA THR A 736 16.91 9.65 -40.47
C THR A 736 15.89 10.80 -40.50
N SER A 737 16.32 12.06 -40.37
CA SER A 737 15.43 13.23 -40.41
C SER A 737 14.79 13.42 -41.79
N HIS A 738 15.50 13.15 -42.88
CA HIS A 738 14.95 13.22 -44.24
C HIS A 738 13.84 12.17 -44.45
N HIS A 739 14.04 10.94 -43.99
CA HIS A 739 13.02 9.90 -44.08
C HIS A 739 11.79 10.22 -43.23
N LEU A 740 11.96 10.73 -42.01
CA LEU A 740 10.85 11.17 -41.14
C LEU A 740 10.04 12.31 -41.77
N LYS A 741 10.71 13.30 -42.38
CA LYS A 741 10.03 14.36 -43.13
C LYS A 741 9.18 13.77 -44.26
N ARG A 742 9.75 12.87 -45.05
CA ARG A 742 9.03 12.22 -46.15
C ARG A 742 7.81 11.44 -45.68
N ILE A 743 7.90 10.77 -44.53
CA ILE A 743 6.75 10.09 -43.90
C ILE A 743 5.67 11.11 -43.52
N TYR A 744 6.03 12.22 -42.87
CA TYR A 744 5.08 13.28 -42.51
C TYR A 744 4.38 13.85 -43.75
N ASP A 745 5.16 14.22 -44.78
CA ASP A 745 4.66 14.80 -46.02
C ASP A 745 3.75 13.83 -46.77
N ALA A 746 4.10 12.54 -46.82
CA ALA A 746 3.26 11.49 -47.43
C ALA A 746 1.91 11.36 -46.72
N MET A 747 1.91 11.30 -45.38
CA MET A 747 0.68 11.19 -44.59
C MET A 747 -0.25 12.38 -44.81
N TRP A 748 0.30 13.59 -44.85
CA TRP A 748 -0.46 14.81 -45.11
C TRP A 748 -0.95 14.90 -46.56
N ARG A 749 -0.09 14.59 -47.55
CA ARG A 749 -0.43 14.72 -48.97
C ARG A 749 -1.50 13.72 -49.42
N PHE A 750 -1.56 12.56 -48.77
CA PHE A 750 -2.55 11.52 -49.06
C PHE A 750 -3.32 11.10 -47.78
N PRO A 751 -4.05 12.02 -47.12
CA PRO A 751 -4.65 11.75 -45.82
C PRO A 751 -5.77 10.72 -45.93
N GLU A 752 -6.45 10.67 -47.08
CA GLU A 752 -7.47 9.68 -47.37
C GLU A 752 -6.90 8.26 -47.45
N LEU A 753 -5.64 8.08 -47.89
CA LEU A 753 -4.99 6.77 -47.85
C LEU A 753 -4.62 6.34 -46.42
N VAL A 754 -4.38 7.30 -45.52
CA VAL A 754 -4.01 7.03 -44.12
C VAL A 754 -5.24 6.64 -43.29
N GLY A 755 -6.30 7.44 -43.37
CA GLY A 755 -7.50 7.31 -42.55
C GLY A 755 -8.70 6.66 -43.24
N GLY A 756 -8.90 6.92 -44.53
CA GLY A 756 -10.15 6.69 -45.26
C GLY A 756 -11.06 7.92 -45.28
N GLU A 757 -12.03 7.92 -46.18
CA GLU A 757 -12.96 9.03 -46.41
C GLU A 757 -13.76 9.38 -45.15
N GLY A 758 -13.82 10.66 -44.78
CA GLY A 758 -14.64 11.16 -43.67
C GLY A 758 -14.21 10.74 -42.25
N ARG A 759 -13.09 10.03 -42.08
CA ARG A 759 -12.60 9.59 -40.76
C ARG A 759 -11.75 10.67 -40.08
N PHE A 760 -11.70 10.61 -38.75
CA PHE A 760 -11.05 11.64 -37.91
C PHE A 760 -9.61 11.97 -38.32
N CYS A 761 -8.75 10.99 -38.64
CA CYS A 761 -7.38 11.27 -39.06
C CYS A 761 -7.33 12.11 -40.34
N THR A 762 -8.17 11.77 -41.33
CA THR A 762 -8.29 12.46 -42.61
C THR A 762 -8.80 13.89 -42.41
N MET A 763 -9.89 14.03 -41.65
CA MET A 763 -10.51 15.34 -41.37
C MET A 763 -9.57 16.23 -40.57
N LEU A 764 -8.88 15.70 -39.56
CA LEU A 764 -7.92 16.44 -38.73
C LEU A 764 -6.78 17.02 -39.59
N MET A 765 -6.22 16.21 -40.48
CA MET A 765 -5.16 16.61 -41.40
C MET A 765 -5.64 17.69 -42.38
N LEU A 766 -6.78 17.47 -43.04
CA LEU A 766 -7.37 18.41 -44.00
C LEU A 766 -7.70 19.76 -43.38
N ALA A 767 -8.36 19.78 -42.22
CA ALA A 767 -8.73 21.00 -41.50
C ALA A 767 -7.52 21.87 -41.12
N HIS A 768 -6.35 21.24 -40.88
CA HIS A 768 -5.12 21.92 -40.48
C HIS A 768 -4.14 22.14 -41.64
N GLN A 769 -4.48 21.77 -42.88
CA GLN A 769 -3.61 21.92 -44.04
C GLN A 769 -2.21 21.31 -43.83
N GLY A 770 -2.12 20.19 -43.10
CA GLY A 770 -0.85 19.53 -42.80
C GLY A 770 0.02 20.21 -41.75
N ALA A 771 -0.51 21.18 -41.00
CA ALA A 771 0.15 21.68 -39.78
C ALA A 771 0.02 20.67 -38.61
N VAL A 772 -0.99 19.81 -38.66
CA VAL A 772 -1.28 18.77 -37.67
C VAL A 772 -1.48 17.45 -38.40
N VAL A 773 -0.69 16.43 -38.05
CA VAL A 773 -0.80 15.07 -38.58
C VAL A 773 -1.10 14.11 -37.44
N GLY A 774 -2.24 13.43 -37.52
CA GLY A 774 -2.71 12.51 -36.50
C GLY A 774 -2.80 11.08 -37.01
N LYS A 775 -2.55 10.10 -36.13
CA LYS A 775 -2.70 8.69 -36.44
C LYS A 775 -3.35 7.92 -35.28
N LEU A 776 -4.48 7.30 -35.61
CA LEU A 776 -5.19 6.40 -34.73
C LEU A 776 -4.41 5.11 -34.47
N GLY A 777 -4.26 4.77 -33.19
CA GLY A 777 -3.98 3.44 -32.67
C GLY A 777 -5.28 2.69 -32.33
N ALA A 778 -5.23 1.37 -32.28
CA ALA A 778 -6.39 0.57 -31.87
C ALA A 778 -6.60 0.66 -30.34
N ASP A 779 -7.83 0.35 -29.89
CA ASP A 779 -8.25 0.36 -28.48
C ASP A 779 -7.88 1.66 -27.75
N GLY A 780 -8.37 2.81 -28.23
CA GLY A 780 -8.31 4.06 -27.47
C GLY A 780 -6.94 4.74 -27.43
N CYS A 781 -6.04 4.54 -28.39
CA CYS A 781 -4.73 5.21 -28.43
C CYS A 781 -4.62 6.15 -29.65
N TYR A 782 -4.09 7.36 -29.50
CA TYR A 782 -3.91 8.31 -30.59
C TYR A 782 -2.59 9.07 -30.46
N GLY A 783 -1.89 9.29 -31.57
CA GLY A 783 -0.70 10.15 -31.64
C GLY A 783 -0.91 11.31 -32.62
N VAL A 784 -0.37 12.48 -32.29
CA VAL A 784 -0.48 13.71 -33.08
C VAL A 784 0.87 14.42 -33.14
N ALA A 785 1.29 14.78 -34.34
CA ALA A 785 2.46 15.61 -34.62
C ALA A 785 1.98 17.01 -35.05
N ILE A 786 2.42 18.04 -34.34
CA ILE A 786 2.01 19.44 -34.52
C ILE A 786 3.27 20.23 -34.88
N ARG A 787 3.26 20.87 -36.05
CA ARG A 787 4.41 21.67 -36.53
C ARG A 787 4.63 22.92 -35.67
N GLU A 788 5.85 23.43 -35.71
CA GLU A 788 6.21 24.66 -35.04
C GLU A 788 5.35 25.83 -35.53
N SER A 789 4.80 26.58 -34.59
CA SER A 789 4.00 27.77 -34.86
C SER A 789 4.14 28.79 -33.73
N ASP A 790 3.60 29.99 -33.92
CA ASP A 790 3.55 30.98 -32.84
C ASP A 790 2.74 30.47 -31.64
N GLN A 791 1.75 29.58 -31.86
CA GLN A 791 1.02 28.94 -30.77
C GLN A 791 1.91 27.97 -29.99
N THR A 792 2.70 27.11 -30.65
CA THR A 792 3.60 26.18 -29.93
C THR A 792 4.66 26.93 -29.13
N ARG A 793 5.19 28.04 -29.67
CA ARG A 793 6.13 28.91 -28.94
C ARG A 793 5.51 29.58 -27.72
N ARG A 794 4.25 30.03 -27.79
CA ARG A 794 3.51 30.59 -26.64
C ARG A 794 3.28 29.59 -25.52
N LEU A 795 3.20 28.30 -25.86
CA LEU A 795 3.12 27.20 -24.90
C LEU A 795 4.49 26.87 -24.26
N GLY A 796 5.55 27.61 -24.61
CA GLY A 796 6.91 27.40 -24.10
C GLY A 796 7.67 26.25 -24.79
N ALA A 797 7.16 25.73 -25.91
CA ALA A 797 7.77 24.62 -26.63
C ALA A 797 9.04 25.02 -27.38
N VAL A 798 10.00 24.10 -27.43
CA VAL A 798 11.12 24.17 -28.39
C VAL A 798 10.71 23.40 -29.65
N GLY A 799 10.41 24.13 -30.73
CA GLY A 799 9.99 23.56 -32.01
C GLY A 799 8.52 23.13 -32.05
N GLY A 800 8.24 22.05 -32.78
CA GLY A 800 6.92 21.42 -32.84
C GLY A 800 6.55 20.64 -31.57
N LEU A 801 5.31 20.17 -31.51
CA LEU A 801 4.76 19.39 -30.40
C LEU A 801 4.37 17.98 -30.82
N GLY A 802 4.52 17.06 -29.89
CA GLY A 802 3.85 15.76 -29.89
C GLY A 802 2.70 15.75 -28.90
N LEU A 803 1.61 15.07 -29.26
CA LEU A 803 0.52 14.72 -28.34
C LEU A 803 0.22 13.23 -28.47
N ALA A 804 0.19 12.53 -27.34
CA ALA A 804 -0.31 11.16 -27.28
C ALA A 804 -1.44 11.06 -26.27
N VAL A 805 -2.53 10.37 -26.64
CA VAL A 805 -3.74 10.21 -25.82
C VAL A 805 -4.10 8.74 -25.70
N LYS A 806 -4.52 8.31 -24.50
CA LYS A 806 -5.01 6.98 -24.20
C LYS A 806 -6.32 7.05 -23.39
N VAL A 807 -7.37 6.43 -23.89
CA VAL A 807 -8.62 6.14 -23.14
C VAL A 807 -8.60 4.68 -22.69
N GLU A 808 -8.82 4.41 -21.40
CA GLU A 808 -8.56 3.08 -20.82
C GLU A 808 -9.48 1.98 -21.35
N ASP A 809 -10.77 2.26 -21.55
CA ASP A 809 -11.76 1.30 -22.05
C ASP A 809 -11.72 1.09 -23.57
N GLY A 810 -10.90 1.86 -24.27
CA GLY A 810 -10.69 1.73 -25.71
C GLY A 810 -11.75 2.43 -26.58
N ASP A 811 -12.65 3.21 -26.00
CA ASP A 811 -13.69 3.92 -26.75
C ASP A 811 -13.07 4.97 -27.70
N ILE A 812 -13.30 4.76 -28.99
CA ILE A 812 -12.69 5.54 -30.07
C ILE A 812 -13.38 6.90 -30.26
N GLU A 813 -14.68 6.96 -30.03
CA GLU A 813 -15.45 8.21 -30.15
C GLU A 813 -15.05 9.17 -29.03
N ILE A 814 -14.93 8.64 -27.80
CA ILE A 814 -14.45 9.39 -26.64
C ILE A 814 -12.97 9.77 -26.79
N LEU A 815 -12.14 8.92 -27.39
CA LEU A 815 -10.76 9.25 -27.74
C LEU A 815 -10.67 10.48 -28.63
N TYR A 816 -11.49 10.56 -29.70
CA TYR A 816 -11.50 11.72 -30.59
C TYR A 816 -11.94 12.98 -29.87
N ALA A 817 -13.00 12.89 -29.05
CA ALA A 817 -13.48 14.00 -28.25
C ALA A 817 -12.40 14.52 -27.28
N ALA A 818 -11.67 13.61 -26.63
CA ALA A 818 -10.57 13.96 -25.74
C ALA A 818 -9.40 14.62 -26.47
N VAL A 819 -9.02 14.11 -27.65
CA VAL A 819 -7.95 14.70 -28.49
C VAL A 819 -8.36 16.13 -28.90
N MET A 820 -9.57 16.33 -29.40
CA MET A 820 -10.06 17.65 -29.80
C MET A 820 -10.13 18.63 -28.63
N GLU A 821 -10.60 18.19 -27.48
CA GLU A 821 -10.64 19.01 -26.27
C GLU A 821 -9.23 19.43 -25.82
N ILE A 822 -8.25 18.53 -25.85
CA ILE A 822 -6.86 18.86 -25.50
C ILE A 822 -6.28 19.86 -26.51
N LEU A 823 -6.47 19.64 -27.82
CA LEU A 823 -5.97 20.55 -28.85
C LEU A 823 -6.63 21.94 -28.77
N SER A 824 -7.92 21.99 -28.40
CA SER A 824 -8.66 23.24 -28.16
C SER A 824 -8.09 24.00 -26.95
N ARG A 825 -7.86 23.32 -25.82
CA ARG A 825 -7.25 23.91 -24.61
C ARG A 825 -5.80 24.36 -24.82
N LEU A 826 -5.07 23.73 -25.75
CA LEU A 826 -3.75 24.17 -26.18
C LEU A 826 -3.78 25.31 -27.21
N HIS A 827 -4.97 25.75 -27.65
CA HIS A 827 -5.17 26.76 -28.68
C HIS A 827 -4.48 26.43 -30.02
N ILE A 828 -4.29 25.14 -30.33
CA ILE A 828 -3.75 24.67 -31.61
C ILE A 828 -4.82 24.71 -32.70
N VAL A 829 -6.09 24.49 -32.32
CA VAL A 829 -7.25 24.60 -33.22
C VAL A 829 -7.83 26.02 -33.12
N SER A 830 -8.06 26.67 -34.26
CA SER A 830 -8.73 27.98 -34.34
C SER A 830 -10.23 27.82 -34.62
N ASP A 831 -11.10 28.61 -33.99
CA ASP A 831 -12.57 28.54 -34.08
C ASP A 831 -13.17 28.42 -35.50
N THR A 832 -12.51 29.00 -36.51
CA THR A 832 -12.96 28.94 -37.91
C THR A 832 -12.68 27.61 -38.61
N LYS A 833 -11.65 26.87 -38.18
CA LYS A 833 -11.25 25.57 -38.73
C LYS A 833 -11.94 24.38 -38.01
N THR A 834 -12.60 24.64 -36.88
CA THR A 834 -13.20 23.63 -36.01
C THR A 834 -14.54 23.09 -36.51
N LYS A 835 -15.30 23.84 -37.30
CA LYS A 835 -16.66 23.45 -37.72
C LYS A 835 -16.75 22.08 -38.40
N GLU A 836 -15.72 21.71 -39.15
CA GLU A 836 -15.64 20.40 -39.82
C GLU A 836 -15.28 19.26 -38.85
N LEU A 837 -14.74 19.59 -37.67
CA LEU A 837 -14.33 18.68 -36.60
C LEU A 837 -15.28 18.68 -35.39
N ASP A 838 -16.26 19.59 -35.33
CA ASP A 838 -17.22 19.70 -34.22
C ASP A 838 -17.96 18.38 -33.94
N ALA A 839 -18.25 17.60 -34.99
CA ALA A 839 -18.89 16.29 -34.86
C ALA A 839 -18.05 15.27 -34.07
N PHE A 840 -16.72 15.45 -34.00
CA PHE A 840 -15.81 14.62 -33.20
C PHE A 840 -15.54 15.20 -31.82
N HIS A 841 -15.77 16.50 -31.62
CA HIS A 841 -15.52 17.20 -30.36
C HIS A 841 -16.77 17.18 -29.46
N TYR A 842 -17.92 17.62 -29.98
CA TYR A 842 -19.18 17.73 -29.23
C TYR A 842 -20.12 16.57 -29.56
N VAL A 843 -19.75 15.37 -29.10
CA VAL A 843 -20.52 14.16 -29.35
C VAL A 843 -21.90 14.23 -28.68
N GLU A 844 -22.96 14.23 -29.49
CA GLU A 844 -24.35 14.21 -29.04
C GLU A 844 -24.95 12.81 -29.11
N ARG A 845 -25.56 12.34 -28.02
CA ARG A 845 -26.26 11.05 -27.97
C ARG A 845 -27.69 11.22 -28.46
N VAL A 846 -27.97 10.84 -29.71
CA VAL A 846 -29.33 10.88 -30.27
C VAL A 846 -30.07 9.55 -30.10
N ASN A 847 -31.37 9.60 -29.84
CA ASN A 847 -32.22 8.41 -29.86
C ASN A 847 -32.67 8.06 -31.30
N SER A 848 -33.42 6.98 -31.44
CA SER A 848 -33.90 6.47 -32.75
C SER A 848 -34.81 7.42 -33.53
N VAL A 849 -35.39 8.45 -32.88
CA VAL A 849 -36.20 9.48 -33.54
C VAL A 849 -35.45 10.80 -33.72
N GLY A 850 -34.14 10.84 -33.45
CA GLY A 850 -33.27 11.99 -33.68
C GLY A 850 -33.27 13.03 -32.56
N VAL A 851 -33.84 12.74 -31.39
CA VAL A 851 -33.81 13.65 -30.23
C VAL A 851 -32.48 13.49 -29.50
N ILE A 852 -31.80 14.61 -29.21
CA ILE A 852 -30.60 14.65 -28.36
C ILE A 852 -31.00 14.27 -26.95
N THR A 853 -30.47 13.14 -26.48
CA THR A 853 -30.71 12.58 -25.14
C THR A 853 -29.57 12.84 -24.18
N GLY A 854 -28.39 13.20 -24.65
CA GLY A 854 -27.19 13.35 -23.81
C GLY A 854 -26.00 13.94 -24.55
N LYS A 855 -24.97 14.33 -23.80
CA LYS A 855 -23.76 14.98 -24.30
C LYS A 855 -22.50 14.45 -23.60
N VAL A 856 -21.35 14.74 -24.18
CA VAL A 856 -20.03 14.48 -23.58
C VAL A 856 -19.50 15.74 -22.90
N SER A 857 -18.91 15.56 -21.72
CA SER A 857 -18.26 16.62 -20.93
C SER A 857 -16.83 16.19 -20.56
N PHE A 858 -15.98 17.17 -20.30
CA PHE A 858 -14.53 16.97 -20.14
C PHE A 858 -14.02 17.35 -18.74
N PRO A 859 -14.44 16.65 -17.67
CA PRO A 859 -13.97 16.86 -16.30
C PRO A 859 -12.55 16.29 -16.09
N PHE A 860 -11.59 16.71 -16.92
CA PHE A 860 -10.16 16.50 -16.75
C PHE A 860 -9.42 17.84 -16.72
N ARG A 861 -8.22 17.88 -16.13
CA ARG A 861 -7.37 19.07 -16.10
C ARG A 861 -6.12 18.86 -16.93
N LEU A 862 -5.83 19.80 -17.82
CA LEU A 862 -4.56 19.86 -18.53
C LEU A 862 -3.55 20.56 -17.61
N ARG A 863 -2.64 19.79 -17.03
CA ARG A 863 -1.64 20.30 -16.08
C ARG A 863 -0.37 20.66 -16.82
N SER A 864 0.22 21.81 -16.50
CA SER A 864 1.60 22.12 -16.91
C SER A 864 2.55 21.22 -16.12
N CYS A 865 3.57 20.70 -16.79
CA CYS A 865 4.60 19.83 -16.19
C CYS A 865 5.90 20.57 -15.93
#